data_AF-A0A314ZPC2-F1
#
_entry.id   AF-A0A314ZPC2-F1
#
_cell.length_a   1.000
_cell.length_b   1.000
_cell.length_c   1.000
_cell.angle_alpha   90.00
_cell.angle_beta   90.00
_cell.angle_gamma   90.00
#
_symmetry.space_group_name_H-M   'P 1'
#
loop_
_entity.id
_entity.type
_entity.pdbx_description
1 polymer ?
#
loop_
_entity_poly.entity_id
_entity_poly.type
_entity_poly.pdbx_seq_one_letter_code
_entity_poly.pdbx_strand_id
1 'polypeptide(L)'
;MFLLPVSVLAQTNGSIAVGASLTATAEGNSSSSWLSPSGDFAFGFWPLGNNDLFLLSICGLVLKSPQGEELWKSETSVGVVANGVMNDTGNFVLQDMGSFCLDNRRLTIRKEGSSCLFQEDGNLVISTINLPTQFPNEPYYATHTTNGTVAGSEGKELVFNVSGYLYVLSENGGKTNVAVGDAVSARDNYIRATLNFDGIFAQYYYPKNSTGNVSWNLLWSEPDDICRSQPETSGVGICGYNSICTLKEDKRPTCECPTGFSLLDPNYPYGGCKPDFIQGCEEDELSGTKDLYDVEVLTNVDWPISDYIELKPFTAEKCNESCFQDCLCAVATFRSETCLKKKLPLSNGRVDMSLNSKAFIKVRKDNSTLQFPPMPNPDDKKTKKKSSNTLIRVESIILAASIFVSFMFCAAACLGFFFVFRKKHVRSVENILDSNLHSFSYQELQEATNGFTEELGRGAFGVVYKGTIQIGSGVQVAVKKLNGVIQDGEKEFKTELRVIGKTHHKNLVCLVGYCDEGQHRLLVYEFLSKGTLASFLFADTKPSWTQRNEIACGVAKGLLYLHEECSTQVIHCDIKPQNILLDDYYTARISDFGLAKLLMINQSKTHTAIRGTKGYVAPEWFSNMPITAKVDVYSFGVVLLEIICCRRSVDVDNSREERAILTDWVYDCYRGGMLDAVLVLDNEVQP
;
A
#
# COMPACT_ATOMS: atom_id res chain seq x y z
N MET A 1 50.45 -4.69 37.23
CA MET A 1 50.27 -3.51 36.37
C MET A 1 50.86 -3.84 35.01
N PHE A 2 50.09 -4.47 34.12
CA PHE A 2 50.48 -4.67 32.73
C PHE A 2 49.55 -3.79 31.89
N LEU A 3 50.09 -2.66 31.45
CA LEU A 3 49.53 -1.87 30.36
C LEU A 3 49.83 -2.63 29.07
N LEU A 4 48.80 -3.07 28.35
CA LEU A 4 48.92 -3.37 26.92
C LEU A 4 48.49 -2.10 26.16
N PRO A 5 49.35 -1.55 25.29
CA PRO A 5 49.00 -0.43 24.43
C PRO A 5 48.17 -0.99 23.27
N VAL A 6 46.91 -0.58 23.13
CA VAL A 6 46.22 -0.72 21.84
C VAL A 6 46.71 0.42 20.97
N SER A 7 47.88 0.23 20.37
CA SER A 7 48.35 1.06 19.26
C SER A 7 47.53 0.71 18.02
N VAL A 8 46.50 1.51 17.74
CA VAL A 8 45.76 1.46 16.47
C VAL A 8 46.66 2.06 15.40
N LEU A 9 47.34 1.21 14.63
CA LEU A 9 48.11 1.63 13.46
C LEU A 9 47.14 2.05 12.35
N ALA A 10 47.08 3.34 12.05
CA ALA A 10 46.45 3.83 10.82
C ALA A 10 47.10 3.16 9.60
N GLN A 11 46.33 2.84 8.55
CA GLN A 11 46.87 2.27 7.32
C GLN A 11 47.78 3.30 6.65
N THR A 12 49.09 3.04 6.60
CA THR A 12 50.11 4.03 6.21
C THR A 12 49.97 4.58 4.78
N ASN A 13 49.23 3.89 3.89
CA ASN A 13 48.95 4.35 2.52
C ASN A 13 47.45 4.35 2.17
N GLY A 14 46.54 4.02 3.10
CA GLY A 14 45.07 3.97 2.88
C GLY A 14 44.55 3.01 1.78
N SER A 15 45.44 2.25 1.12
CA SER A 15 45.12 1.38 -0.01
C SER A 15 44.85 -0.05 0.43
N ILE A 16 43.74 -0.60 -0.06
CA ILE A 16 43.19 -1.91 0.27
C ILE A 16 43.25 -2.77 -1.00
N ALA A 17 43.99 -3.87 -0.91
CA ALA A 17 44.20 -4.76 -2.05
C ALA A 17 42.92 -5.53 -2.43
N VAL A 18 42.75 -5.80 -3.73
CA VAL A 18 41.69 -6.68 -4.23
C VAL A 18 41.86 -8.08 -3.60
N GLY A 19 40.81 -8.60 -2.96
CA GLY A 19 40.83 -9.86 -2.21
C GLY A 19 41.04 -9.72 -0.70
N ALA A 20 41.25 -8.49 -0.19
CA ALA A 20 41.20 -8.23 1.25
C ALA A 20 39.79 -8.49 1.81
N SER A 21 39.71 -9.05 3.01
CA SER A 21 38.44 -9.37 3.69
C SER A 21 38.36 -8.70 5.07
N LEU A 22 37.13 -8.44 5.51
CA LEU A 22 36.78 -8.03 6.86
C LEU A 22 35.91 -9.12 7.49
N THR A 23 36.09 -9.35 8.79
CA THR A 23 35.33 -10.35 9.54
C THR A 23 34.64 -9.68 10.70
N ALA A 24 33.34 -9.91 10.83
CA ALA A 24 32.58 -9.53 12.02
C ALA A 24 32.96 -10.47 13.16
N THR A 25 33.42 -9.92 14.28
CA THR A 25 33.79 -10.67 15.48
C THR A 25 32.84 -10.30 16.62
N ALA A 26 32.34 -11.30 17.35
CA ALA A 26 31.40 -11.10 18.47
C ALA A 26 32.08 -10.50 19.71
N GLU A 27 33.41 -10.53 19.80
CA GLU A 27 34.18 -9.95 20.90
C GLU A 27 34.53 -8.50 20.58
N GLY A 28 33.86 -7.56 21.25
CA GLY A 28 33.90 -6.10 21.02
C GLY A 28 35.25 -5.37 21.19
N ASN A 29 36.39 -6.05 21.13
CA ASN A 29 37.72 -5.44 21.17
C ASN A 29 38.56 -5.66 19.91
N SER A 30 38.06 -6.38 18.89
CA SER A 30 38.82 -6.62 17.67
C SER A 30 37.95 -6.87 16.44
N SER A 31 37.02 -5.95 16.13
CA SER A 31 36.43 -5.92 14.79
C SER A 31 37.49 -5.43 13.81
N SER A 32 37.77 -6.22 12.77
CA SER A 32 38.64 -5.75 11.68
C SER A 32 37.96 -4.57 11.00
N SER A 33 38.65 -3.44 10.90
CA SER A 33 38.20 -2.27 10.16
C SER A 33 39.34 -1.73 9.29
N TRP A 34 38.99 -1.17 8.14
CA TRP A 34 39.92 -0.43 7.31
C TRP A 34 39.86 1.04 7.69
N LEU A 35 40.97 1.57 8.16
CA LEU A 35 41.06 2.94 8.65
C LEU A 35 41.53 3.87 7.54
N SER A 36 41.03 5.10 7.55
CA SER A 36 41.61 6.17 6.75
C SER A 36 43.04 6.49 7.21
N PRO A 37 43.90 7.09 6.36
CA PRO A 37 45.24 7.52 6.75
C PRO A 37 45.29 8.41 7.99
N SER A 38 44.28 9.26 8.20
CA SER A 38 44.15 10.11 9.39
C SER A 38 43.72 9.34 10.65
N GLY A 39 43.12 8.16 10.52
CA GLY A 39 42.49 7.42 11.61
C GLY A 39 41.12 7.97 12.05
N ASP A 40 40.65 9.08 11.46
CA ASP A 40 39.35 9.69 11.80
C ASP A 40 38.15 8.86 11.30
N PHE A 41 38.34 8.03 10.27
CA PHE A 41 37.28 7.25 9.65
C PHE A 41 37.64 5.77 9.56
N ALA A 42 36.62 4.91 9.62
CA ALA A 42 36.76 3.47 9.53
C ALA A 42 35.66 2.87 8.66
N PHE A 43 36.02 1.87 7.86
CA PHE A 43 35.09 1.00 7.15
C PHE A 43 35.15 -0.40 7.78
N GLY A 44 34.01 -0.90 8.27
CA GLY A 44 33.93 -2.21 8.90
C GLY A 44 32.61 -2.49 9.59
N PHE A 45 32.59 -3.55 10.39
CA PHE A 45 31.40 -4.02 11.10
C PHE A 45 31.33 -3.44 12.51
N TRP A 46 30.16 -2.92 12.88
CA TRP A 46 29.88 -2.42 14.22
C TRP A 46 28.74 -3.22 14.88
N PRO A 47 28.95 -3.85 16.04
CA PRO A 47 27.91 -4.62 16.72
C PRO A 47 26.79 -3.71 17.27
N LEU A 48 25.53 -4.09 17.06
CA LEU A 48 24.34 -3.40 17.57
C LEU A 48 23.77 -4.12 18.79
N GLY A 49 24.21 -3.70 19.98
CA GLY A 49 23.74 -4.27 21.25
C GLY A 49 24.23 -5.69 21.51
N ASN A 50 23.49 -6.45 22.32
CA ASN A 50 23.82 -7.85 22.69
C ASN A 50 23.28 -8.91 21.71
N ASN A 51 22.80 -8.50 20.53
CA ASN A 51 22.32 -9.41 19.50
C ASN A 51 23.40 -9.53 18.41
N ASP A 52 23.44 -10.66 17.68
CA ASP A 52 24.36 -10.94 16.55
C ASP A 52 24.11 -10.05 15.30
N LEU A 53 23.68 -8.80 15.52
CA LEU A 53 23.38 -7.81 14.50
C LEU A 53 24.59 -6.89 14.33
N PHE A 54 25.10 -6.79 13.11
CA PHE A 54 26.22 -5.91 12.77
C PHE A 54 25.75 -4.85 11.77
N LEU A 55 26.05 -3.58 12.08
CA LEU A 55 25.91 -2.49 11.14
C LEU A 55 27.16 -2.45 10.25
N LEU A 56 26.98 -2.62 8.95
CA LEU A 56 28.03 -2.44 7.95
C LEU A 56 27.80 -1.09 7.27
N SER A 57 28.74 -0.16 7.44
CA SER A 57 28.70 1.12 6.73
C SER A 57 29.13 0.88 5.28
N ILE A 58 28.25 1.07 4.28
CA ILE A 58 28.64 0.97 2.86
C ILE A 58 27.94 2.02 2.01
N CYS A 59 28.70 2.61 1.09
CA CYS A 59 28.26 2.90 -0.27
C CYS A 59 29.13 2.07 -1.24
N GLY A 60 28.52 1.10 -1.94
CA GLY A 60 29.09 0.34 -3.06
C GLY A 60 30.12 -0.74 -2.73
N LEU A 61 29.74 -2.03 -2.71
CA LEU A 61 30.64 -3.19 -2.76
C LEU A 61 29.91 -4.52 -3.05
N VAL A 62 30.66 -5.60 -3.27
CA VAL A 62 30.14 -6.96 -3.51
C VAL A 62 30.24 -7.80 -2.24
N LEU A 63 29.12 -8.38 -1.81
CA LEU A 63 29.00 -9.31 -0.71
C LEU A 63 29.17 -10.75 -1.24
N LYS A 64 30.06 -11.53 -0.63
CA LYS A 64 30.23 -12.96 -0.93
C LYS A 64 30.12 -13.83 0.31
N SER A 65 29.69 -15.07 0.14
CA SER A 65 29.63 -16.09 1.19
C SER A 65 31.05 -16.60 1.56
N PRO A 66 31.21 -17.26 2.71
CA PRO A 66 32.47 -17.90 3.11
C PRO A 66 32.96 -18.99 2.12
N GLN A 67 32.07 -19.57 1.33
CA GLN A 67 32.37 -20.54 0.27
C GLN A 67 32.72 -19.87 -1.07
N GLY A 68 32.68 -18.53 -1.13
CA GLY A 68 33.05 -17.72 -2.30
C GLY A 68 31.90 -17.38 -3.25
N GLU A 69 30.64 -17.71 -2.89
CA GLU A 69 29.47 -17.39 -3.72
C GLU A 69 29.07 -15.92 -3.60
N GLU A 70 28.65 -15.31 -4.70
CA GLU A 70 28.24 -13.90 -4.72
C GLU A 70 26.81 -13.75 -4.20
N LEU A 71 26.65 -13.06 -3.06
CA LEU A 71 25.37 -12.86 -2.39
C LEU A 71 24.72 -11.53 -2.78
N TRP A 72 25.52 -10.52 -3.12
CA TRP A 72 25.03 -9.21 -3.58
C TRP A 72 26.16 -8.39 -4.25
N LYS A 73 25.85 -7.53 -5.22
CA LYS A 73 26.84 -6.67 -5.90
C LYS A 73 26.31 -5.27 -6.18
N SER A 74 27.12 -4.24 -5.91
CA SER A 74 26.88 -2.90 -6.43
C SER A 74 27.17 -2.85 -7.93
N GLU A 75 26.24 -2.33 -8.74
CA GLU A 75 26.45 -2.12 -10.16
C GLU A 75 27.59 -1.11 -10.39
N THR A 76 28.68 -1.57 -11.00
CA THR A 76 29.78 -0.71 -11.48
C THR A 76 29.81 -0.77 -13.00
N SER A 77 29.67 0.39 -13.63
CA SER A 77 29.84 0.56 -15.07
C SER A 77 31.29 0.90 -15.40
N VAL A 78 31.94 0.02 -16.17
CA VAL A 78 33.17 0.21 -16.97
C VAL A 78 34.50 0.32 -16.20
N GLY A 79 35.19 -0.81 -16.01
CA GLY A 79 36.63 -0.86 -15.69
C GLY A 79 37.07 -2.04 -14.81
N VAL A 80 38.37 -2.38 -14.83
CA VAL A 80 38.97 -3.40 -13.93
C VAL A 80 39.43 -2.70 -12.64
N VAL A 81 38.83 -3.07 -11.50
CA VAL A 81 39.19 -2.54 -10.17
C VAL A 81 40.61 -2.97 -9.79
N ALA A 82 41.47 -2.02 -9.44
CA ALA A 82 42.85 -2.25 -9.02
C ALA A 82 43.03 -2.31 -7.50
N ASN A 83 42.32 -1.47 -6.76
CA ASN A 83 42.35 -1.37 -5.29
C ASN A 83 41.14 -0.56 -4.76
N GLY A 84 40.85 -0.73 -3.47
CA GLY A 84 39.92 0.13 -2.71
C GLY A 84 40.68 1.11 -1.82
N VAL A 85 40.09 2.25 -1.47
CA VAL A 85 40.69 3.24 -0.57
C VAL A 85 39.62 3.80 0.37
N MET A 86 39.88 3.78 1.68
CA MET A 86 39.14 4.58 2.66
C MET A 86 39.86 5.92 2.82
N ASN A 87 39.27 7.00 2.34
CA ASN A 87 39.94 8.30 2.33
C ASN A 87 39.64 9.12 3.60
N ASP A 88 40.42 10.19 3.81
CA ASP A 88 40.24 11.13 4.93
C ASP A 88 39.04 12.07 4.76
N THR A 89 38.21 11.86 3.72
CA THR A 89 36.91 12.53 3.57
C THR A 89 35.74 11.62 3.99
N GLY A 90 36.01 10.43 4.51
CA GLY A 90 35.00 9.49 5.00
C GLY A 90 34.37 8.61 3.91
N ASN A 91 34.91 8.62 2.69
CA ASN A 91 34.39 7.85 1.56
C ASN A 91 35.25 6.61 1.29
N PHE A 92 34.59 5.49 0.99
CA PHE A 92 35.22 4.30 0.43
C PHE A 92 35.13 4.35 -1.11
N VAL A 93 36.26 4.26 -1.80
CA VAL A 93 36.33 4.44 -3.27
C VAL A 93 37.05 3.25 -3.92
N LEU A 94 36.54 2.80 -5.07
CA LEU A 94 37.20 1.82 -5.94
C LEU A 94 37.96 2.55 -7.05
N GLN A 95 39.25 2.24 -7.23
CA GLN A 95 40.12 2.85 -8.23
C GLN A 95 40.52 1.84 -9.32
N ASP A 96 40.70 2.31 -10.55
CA ASP A 96 41.28 1.51 -11.65
C ASP A 96 42.82 1.59 -11.70
N MET A 97 43.47 0.84 -12.62
CA MET A 97 44.94 0.83 -12.76
C MET A 97 45.55 2.19 -13.15
N GLY A 98 44.74 3.15 -13.62
CA GLY A 98 45.10 4.54 -13.91
C GLY A 98 44.82 5.52 -12.76
N SER A 99 44.42 5.05 -11.57
CA SER A 99 44.02 5.88 -10.42
C SER A 99 42.74 6.72 -10.64
N PHE A 100 41.93 6.41 -11.65
CA PHE A 100 40.67 7.11 -11.89
C PHE A 100 39.52 6.46 -11.10
N CYS A 101 38.67 7.28 -10.47
CA CYS A 101 37.47 6.81 -9.80
C CYS A 101 36.47 6.25 -10.83
N LEU A 102 35.95 5.05 -10.56
CA LEU A 102 34.85 4.49 -11.35
C LEU A 102 33.59 5.34 -11.15
N ASP A 103 33.09 5.85 -12.27
CA ASP A 103 32.09 6.92 -12.43
C ASP A 103 30.87 6.79 -11.50
N ASN A 104 30.60 7.79 -10.65
CA ASN A 104 29.49 7.77 -9.68
C ASN A 104 28.51 8.94 -9.91
N ARG A 105 28.08 9.13 -11.17
CA ARG A 105 27.23 10.27 -11.60
C ARG A 105 25.78 10.24 -11.08
N ARG A 106 25.40 9.27 -10.24
CA ARG A 106 24.01 9.08 -9.81
C ARG A 106 23.91 9.07 -8.29
N LEU A 107 23.86 10.27 -7.69
CA LEU A 107 23.52 10.39 -6.27
C LEU A 107 22.02 10.14 -6.09
N THR A 108 21.68 8.99 -5.51
CA THR A 108 20.33 8.68 -5.03
C THR A 108 20.40 8.30 -3.56
N ILE A 109 19.89 9.17 -2.69
CA ILE A 109 19.75 8.88 -1.26
C ILE A 109 18.26 8.64 -0.99
N ARG A 110 17.91 7.46 -0.48
CA ARG A 110 16.55 7.14 -0.04
C ARG A 110 16.58 6.74 1.43
N LYS A 111 15.66 7.28 2.21
CA LYS A 111 15.50 6.93 3.62
C LYS A 111 14.02 7.01 3.99
N GLU A 112 13.47 5.88 4.44
CA GLU A 112 12.14 5.73 5.07
C GLU A 112 11.13 6.86 4.76
N GLY A 113 10.65 6.93 3.51
CA GLY A 113 9.63 7.92 3.11
C GLY A 113 10.13 9.23 2.53
N SER A 114 11.44 9.41 2.32
CA SER A 114 12.03 10.57 1.64
C SER A 114 13.19 10.21 0.71
N SER A 115 13.38 11.00 -0.34
CA SER A 115 14.45 10.84 -1.32
C SER A 115 15.12 12.16 -1.67
N CYS A 116 16.44 12.12 -1.79
CA CYS A 116 17.26 13.15 -2.42
C CYS A 116 17.87 12.55 -3.69
N LEU A 117 17.57 13.14 -4.84
CA LEU A 117 17.90 12.60 -6.15
C LEU A 117 18.55 13.67 -7.02
N PHE A 118 19.70 13.33 -7.61
CA PHE A 118 20.28 14.10 -8.71
C PHE A 118 19.72 13.58 -10.04
N GLN A 119 18.90 14.38 -10.70
CA GLN A 119 18.15 14.05 -11.91
C GLN A 119 19.03 14.14 -13.17
N GLU A 120 18.61 13.48 -14.25
CA GLU A 120 19.36 13.45 -15.52
C GLU A 120 19.41 14.80 -16.24
N ASP A 121 18.52 15.73 -15.89
CA ASP A 121 18.50 17.10 -16.40
C ASP A 121 19.45 18.05 -15.64
N GLY A 122 20.20 17.53 -14.65
CA GLY A 122 21.16 18.26 -13.82
C GLY A 122 20.54 18.87 -12.55
N ASN A 123 19.26 18.61 -12.28
CA ASN A 123 18.58 19.15 -11.11
C ASN A 123 18.77 18.25 -9.87
N LEU A 124 19.10 18.84 -8.71
CA LEU A 124 19.03 18.14 -7.43
C LEU A 124 17.68 18.42 -6.80
N VAL A 125 16.90 17.36 -6.54
CA VAL A 125 15.57 17.46 -5.95
C VAL A 125 15.46 16.67 -4.66
N ILE A 126 14.66 17.19 -3.73
CA ILE A 126 14.31 16.49 -2.50
C ILE A 126 12.79 16.41 -2.40
N SER A 127 12.31 15.18 -2.24
CA SER A 127 10.90 14.83 -2.24
C SER A 127 10.60 13.86 -1.11
N THR A 128 9.37 13.92 -0.59
CA THR A 128 8.78 12.80 0.14
C THR A 128 8.48 11.66 -0.84
N ILE A 129 8.44 10.42 -0.35
CA ILE A 129 8.13 9.22 -1.11
C ILE A 129 6.71 8.78 -0.74
N ASN A 130 5.91 8.51 -1.77
CA ASN A 130 4.58 7.94 -1.62
C ASN A 130 4.68 6.44 -1.24
N LEU A 131 4.50 6.12 0.04
CA LEU A 131 4.91 4.83 0.61
C LEU A 131 4.12 3.57 0.14
N PRO A 132 2.99 3.62 -0.57
CA PRO A 132 2.47 2.45 -1.30
C PRO A 132 3.06 2.27 -2.71
N THR A 133 3.48 3.34 -3.38
CA THR A 133 3.89 3.30 -4.79
C THR A 133 5.41 3.45 -4.98
N GLN A 134 6.14 3.86 -3.94
CA GLN A 134 7.57 4.20 -3.94
C GLN A 134 7.97 5.29 -4.95
N PHE A 135 7.00 6.02 -5.50
CA PHE A 135 7.26 7.18 -6.34
C PHE A 135 7.49 8.44 -5.48
N PRO A 136 8.41 9.34 -5.88
CA PRO A 136 8.55 10.63 -5.22
C PRO A 136 7.29 11.48 -5.45
N ASN A 137 6.82 12.14 -4.40
CA ASN A 137 5.83 13.21 -4.51
C ASN A 137 6.47 14.46 -5.16
N GLU A 138 5.67 15.51 -5.38
CA GLU A 138 6.21 16.79 -5.84
C GLU A 138 7.36 17.24 -4.92
N PRO A 139 8.51 17.64 -5.49
CA PRO A 139 9.67 18.02 -4.69
C PRO A 139 9.37 19.30 -3.93
N TYR A 140 9.58 19.26 -2.61
CA TYR A 140 9.50 20.47 -1.79
C TYR A 140 10.76 21.34 -1.95
N TYR A 141 11.85 20.77 -2.49
CA TYR A 141 13.09 21.48 -2.78
C TYR A 141 13.67 21.06 -4.14
N ALA A 142 14.16 22.04 -4.90
CA ALA A 142 14.90 21.84 -6.13
C ALA A 142 15.98 22.91 -6.31
N THR A 143 17.15 22.54 -6.83
CA THR A 143 18.23 23.50 -7.12
C THR A 143 18.00 24.32 -8.39
N HIS A 144 17.08 23.88 -9.25
CA HIS A 144 16.79 24.47 -10.56
C HIS A 144 18.04 24.60 -11.46
N THR A 145 19.00 23.70 -11.28
CA THR A 145 20.23 23.60 -12.08
C THR A 145 19.99 22.78 -13.34
N THR A 146 18.96 23.13 -14.11
CA THR A 146 18.62 22.45 -15.36
C THR A 146 19.27 23.13 -16.56
N ASN A 147 19.22 22.47 -17.72
CA ASN A 147 19.57 23.08 -19.00
C ASN A 147 18.55 24.18 -19.35
N GLY A 148 18.88 25.43 -19.00
CA GLY A 148 18.02 26.59 -19.14
C GLY A 148 18.35 27.43 -20.38
N THR A 149 18.30 28.75 -20.24
CA THR A 149 18.71 29.70 -21.30
C THR A 149 20.22 29.84 -21.45
N VAL A 150 20.99 29.39 -20.46
CA VAL A 150 22.46 29.47 -20.42
C VAL A 150 23.02 28.07 -20.67
N ALA A 151 23.74 27.88 -21.79
CA ALA A 151 24.36 26.60 -22.10
C ALA A 151 25.35 26.18 -21.01
N GLY A 152 25.29 24.91 -20.58
CA GLY A 152 26.16 24.37 -19.54
C GLY A 152 25.71 24.71 -18.11
N SER A 153 24.51 25.28 -17.91
CA SER A 153 23.97 25.55 -16.57
C SER A 153 23.49 24.30 -15.84
N GLU A 154 23.32 23.20 -16.57
CA GLU A 154 22.95 21.91 -16.01
C GLU A 154 23.95 21.48 -14.93
N GLY A 155 23.40 21.01 -13.81
CA GLY A 155 24.20 20.46 -12.72
C GLY A 155 24.95 19.21 -13.17
N LYS A 156 26.22 19.17 -12.82
CA LYS A 156 27.14 18.06 -13.07
C LYS A 156 27.29 17.15 -11.86
N GLU A 157 27.50 17.73 -10.68
CA GLU A 157 27.73 16.98 -9.43
C GLU A 157 27.35 17.79 -8.18
N LEU A 158 26.94 17.08 -7.12
CA LEU A 158 26.79 17.65 -5.78
C LEU A 158 28.14 17.56 -5.04
N VAL A 159 28.66 18.72 -4.62
CA VAL A 159 29.95 18.83 -3.94
C VAL A 159 29.74 19.19 -2.47
N PHE A 160 30.27 18.35 -1.58
CA PHE A 160 30.45 18.68 -0.17
C PHE A 160 31.94 18.78 0.14
N ASN A 161 32.44 20.00 0.35
CA ASN A 161 33.89 20.23 0.45
C ASN A 161 34.40 20.31 1.90
N VAL A 162 35.73 20.28 2.04
CA VAL A 162 36.44 20.36 3.33
C VAL A 162 36.25 21.66 4.11
N SER A 163 35.72 22.70 3.46
CA SER A 163 35.37 23.95 4.13
C SER A 163 33.94 23.94 4.68
N GLY A 164 33.19 22.84 4.51
CA GLY A 164 31.81 22.70 4.95
C GLY A 164 30.78 23.25 3.97
N TYR A 165 31.16 23.63 2.75
CA TYR A 165 30.21 24.10 1.73
C TYR A 165 29.57 22.92 0.99
N LEU A 166 28.25 22.99 0.83
CA LEU A 166 27.45 22.07 0.06
C LEU A 166 26.80 22.80 -1.13
N TYR A 167 27.19 22.45 -2.36
CA TYR A 167 26.72 23.11 -3.58
C TYR A 167 26.67 22.16 -4.77
N VAL A 168 25.79 22.45 -5.74
CA VAL A 168 25.79 21.82 -7.05
C VAL A 168 26.77 22.55 -7.97
N LEU A 169 27.70 21.82 -8.57
CA LEU A 169 28.60 22.31 -9.62
C LEU A 169 27.94 22.08 -10.97
N SER A 170 27.81 23.11 -11.80
CA SER A 170 27.30 23.02 -13.18
C SER A 170 28.42 22.68 -14.18
N GLU A 171 28.05 22.21 -15.37
CA GLU A 171 29.00 21.88 -16.46
C GLU A 171 29.84 23.09 -16.91
N ASN A 172 29.29 24.30 -16.85
CA ASN A 172 30.00 25.55 -17.13
C ASN A 172 30.89 26.03 -15.96
N GLY A 173 30.99 25.27 -14.87
CA GLY A 173 31.74 25.62 -13.66
C GLY A 173 31.00 26.54 -12.68
N GLY A 174 29.73 26.88 -12.97
CA GLY A 174 28.84 27.58 -12.05
C GLY A 174 28.61 26.80 -10.76
N LYS A 175 28.36 27.51 -9.66
CA LYS A 175 28.10 26.91 -8.34
C LYS A 175 26.78 27.41 -7.79
N THR A 176 25.88 26.49 -7.48
CA THR A 176 24.59 26.77 -6.83
C THR A 176 24.61 26.19 -5.43
N ASN A 177 24.66 27.04 -4.41
CA ASN A 177 24.69 26.59 -3.01
C ASN A 177 23.39 25.85 -2.66
N VAL A 178 23.52 24.68 -2.05
CA VAL A 178 22.40 23.91 -1.50
C VAL A 178 22.14 24.36 -0.07
N ALA A 179 23.19 24.36 0.76
CA ALA A 179 23.13 24.92 2.11
C ALA A 179 23.46 26.42 2.09
N VAL A 180 22.64 27.22 2.77
CA VAL A 180 22.81 28.68 2.88
C VAL A 180 23.12 29.03 4.33
N GLY A 181 24.37 29.41 4.62
CA GLY A 181 24.80 29.76 5.98
C GLY A 181 26.31 29.87 6.14
N ASP A 182 26.75 30.25 7.35
CA ASP A 182 28.17 30.34 7.71
C ASP A 182 28.79 28.94 7.78
N ALA A 183 29.78 28.70 6.92
CA ALA A 183 30.45 27.41 6.85
C ALA A 183 31.35 27.20 8.08
N VAL A 184 31.31 25.99 8.63
CA VAL A 184 32.16 25.59 9.76
C VAL A 184 33.40 24.86 9.23
N SER A 185 34.57 25.16 9.79
CA SER A 185 35.84 24.54 9.40
C SER A 185 35.87 23.05 9.75
N ALA A 186 36.14 22.18 8.77
CA ALA A 186 36.33 20.74 9.01
C ALA A 186 37.67 20.40 9.71
N ARG A 187 38.55 21.40 9.90
CA ARG A 187 39.77 21.22 10.71
C ARG A 187 39.43 21.07 12.18
N ASP A 188 38.48 21.85 12.65
CA ASP A 188 38.13 21.96 14.06
C ASP A 188 36.87 21.14 14.42
N ASN A 189 36.11 20.70 13.40
CA ASN A 189 34.83 20.02 13.56
C ASN A 189 34.70 18.82 12.62
N TYR A 190 34.03 17.76 13.06
CA TYR A 190 33.43 16.79 12.16
C TYR A 190 32.14 17.40 11.58
N ILE A 191 31.89 17.23 10.29
CA ILE A 191 30.73 17.80 9.61
C ILE A 191 30.06 16.72 8.79
N ARG A 192 28.72 16.68 8.80
CA ARG A 192 27.94 15.74 7.99
C ARG A 192 26.70 16.43 7.42
N ALA A 193 26.28 16.00 6.24
CA ALA A 193 24.96 16.29 5.70
C ALA A 193 24.13 14.99 5.72
N THR A 194 22.86 15.06 6.09
CA THR A 194 22.02 13.88 6.28
C THR A 194 20.59 14.16 5.87
N LEU A 195 20.04 13.29 5.01
CA LEU A 195 18.59 13.20 4.83
C LEU A 195 18.05 12.34 5.97
N ASN A 196 17.30 12.97 6.87
CA ASN A 196 16.72 12.33 8.03
C ASN A 196 15.44 11.57 7.67
N PHE A 197 14.99 10.69 8.56
CA PHE A 197 13.76 9.89 8.35
C PHE A 197 12.49 10.74 8.33
N ASP A 198 12.53 11.92 8.96
CA ASP A 198 11.44 12.91 8.94
C ASP A 198 11.39 13.71 7.63
N GLY A 199 12.29 13.40 6.69
CA GLY A 199 12.38 14.06 5.41
C GLY A 199 13.11 15.40 5.44
N ILE A 200 13.73 15.80 6.54
CA ILE A 200 14.56 17.01 6.59
C ILE A 200 15.97 16.68 6.10
N PHE A 201 16.48 17.47 5.16
CA PHE A 201 17.88 17.42 4.77
C PHE A 201 18.67 18.44 5.59
N ALA A 202 19.56 17.97 6.46
CA ALA A 202 20.23 18.80 7.45
C ALA A 202 21.75 18.63 7.47
N GLN A 203 22.45 19.73 7.71
CA GLN A 203 23.88 19.76 7.96
C GLN A 203 24.14 19.89 9.45
N TYR A 204 25.04 19.05 9.96
CA TYR A 204 25.43 19.02 11.37
C TYR A 204 26.94 19.19 11.52
N TYR A 205 27.36 19.74 12.65
CA TYR A 205 28.76 19.77 13.05
C TYR A 205 28.96 19.27 14.49
N TYR A 206 30.15 18.73 14.74
CA TYR A 206 30.59 18.25 16.04
C TYR A 206 32.03 18.69 16.30
N PRO A 207 32.33 19.44 17.38
CA PRO A 207 33.68 19.90 17.67
C PRO A 207 34.65 18.75 18.00
N LYS A 208 35.79 18.66 17.30
CA LYS A 208 36.80 17.60 17.51
C LYS A 208 37.43 17.63 18.91
N ASN A 209 37.55 18.81 19.52
CA ASN A 209 38.16 19.03 20.84
C ASN A 209 37.13 19.06 21.99
N SER A 210 35.96 18.43 21.84
CA SER A 210 34.95 18.45 22.89
C SER A 210 35.28 17.47 24.02
N THR A 211 35.48 17.99 25.24
CA THR A 211 35.58 17.20 26.47
C THR A 211 34.23 17.21 27.19
N GLY A 212 33.36 16.26 26.88
CA GLY A 212 32.04 16.12 27.50
C GLY A 212 31.07 15.30 26.66
N ASN A 213 29.85 15.10 27.17
CA ASN A 213 28.77 14.42 26.45
C ASN A 213 28.08 15.42 25.51
N VAL A 214 28.79 15.91 24.49
CA VAL A 214 28.27 16.87 23.50
C VAL A 214 27.53 16.10 22.40
N SER A 215 26.42 16.64 21.89
CA SER A 215 25.67 16.09 20.75
C SER A 215 25.99 16.84 19.44
N TRP A 216 25.60 16.26 18.29
CA TRP A 216 25.69 16.96 17.00
C TRP A 216 24.84 18.23 17.01
N ASN A 217 25.42 19.36 16.57
CA ASN A 217 24.71 20.64 16.47
C ASN A 217 24.20 20.85 15.05
N LEU A 218 22.98 21.35 14.91
CA LEU A 218 22.37 21.69 13.61
C LEU A 218 22.99 22.99 13.09
N LEU A 219 23.48 22.98 11.85
CA LEU A 219 24.00 24.16 11.16
C LEU A 219 22.98 24.75 10.19
N TRP A 220 22.35 23.87 9.39
CA TRP A 220 21.38 24.24 8.36
C TRP A 220 20.43 23.07 8.10
N SER A 221 19.20 23.36 7.66
CA SER A 221 18.21 22.37 7.29
C SER A 221 17.30 22.88 6.18
N GLU A 222 16.86 21.96 5.32
CA GLU A 222 15.83 22.20 4.32
C GLU A 222 14.71 21.15 4.46
N PRO A 223 13.43 21.58 4.48
CA PRO A 223 12.98 22.97 4.62
C PRO A 223 13.28 23.55 6.01
N ASP A 224 13.22 24.88 6.15
CA ASP A 224 13.37 25.56 7.44
C ASP A 224 12.26 25.22 8.44
N ASP A 225 11.04 25.04 7.93
CA ASP A 225 9.87 24.59 8.69
C ASP A 225 9.13 23.55 7.85
N ILE A 226 9.38 22.28 8.15
CA ILE A 226 8.76 21.18 7.41
C ILE A 226 7.23 21.18 7.56
N CYS A 227 6.68 21.55 8.72
CA CYS A 227 5.23 21.62 8.94
C CYS A 227 4.54 22.66 8.02
N ARG A 228 5.29 23.66 7.54
CA ARG A 228 4.80 24.71 6.64
C ARG A 228 5.23 24.55 5.19
N SER A 229 6.18 23.67 4.90
CA SER A 229 6.60 23.34 3.54
C SER A 229 5.41 22.94 2.66
N GLN A 230 5.51 23.23 1.36
CA GLN A 230 4.36 23.33 0.44
C GLN A 230 3.31 22.22 0.67
N PRO A 231 2.04 22.58 0.88
CA PRO A 231 1.02 21.59 1.18
C PRO A 231 0.82 20.71 -0.06
N GLU A 232 1.02 19.39 0.10
CA GLU A 232 0.74 18.41 -0.95
C GLU A 232 -0.70 18.65 -1.46
N THR A 233 -0.85 18.93 -2.75
CA THR A 233 -2.17 19.18 -3.38
C THR A 233 -3.13 17.99 -3.21
N SER A 234 -2.59 16.82 -2.86
CA SER A 234 -3.29 15.64 -2.35
C SER A 234 -2.31 14.80 -1.53
N GLY A 235 -2.63 14.51 -0.27
CA GLY A 235 -1.72 13.75 0.60
C GLY A 235 -2.12 13.69 2.07
N VAL A 236 -1.36 12.92 2.83
CA VAL A 236 -1.57 12.69 4.27
C VAL A 236 -0.94 13.82 5.10
N GLY A 237 0.07 14.51 4.55
CA GLY A 237 0.93 15.44 5.27
C GLY A 237 1.98 14.72 6.13
N ILE A 238 2.94 15.48 6.68
CA ILE A 238 4.10 14.96 7.44
C ILE A 238 3.71 14.13 8.66
N CYS A 239 2.63 14.51 9.33
CA CYS A 239 2.23 13.91 10.60
C CYS A 239 1.10 12.88 10.49
N GLY A 240 0.70 12.47 9.29
CA GLY A 240 -0.45 11.59 9.16
C GLY A 240 -1.81 12.33 9.20
N TYR A 241 -2.88 11.63 8.85
CA TYR A 241 -4.24 12.17 8.93
C TYR A 241 -4.64 12.46 10.38
N ASN A 242 -5.45 13.49 10.60
CA ASN A 242 -5.99 13.89 11.90
C ASN A 242 -4.95 14.25 12.97
N SER A 243 -3.69 14.42 12.59
CA SER A 243 -2.60 14.84 13.48
C SER A 243 -2.29 16.33 13.30
N ILE A 244 -1.55 16.91 14.24
CA ILE A 244 -1.05 18.28 14.21
C ILE A 244 0.48 18.27 14.23
N CYS A 245 1.08 18.93 13.23
CA CYS A 245 2.53 19.12 13.12
C CYS A 245 2.96 20.39 13.85
N THR A 246 3.95 20.26 14.73
CA THR A 246 4.64 21.36 15.41
C THR A 246 6.15 21.26 15.23
N LEU A 247 6.81 22.41 15.08
CA LEU A 247 8.27 22.47 14.92
C LEU A 247 8.95 22.66 16.27
N LYS A 248 9.93 21.81 16.60
CA LYS A 248 10.77 21.95 17.80
C LYS A 248 11.91 22.96 17.57
N GLU A 249 12.62 23.29 18.65
CA GLU A 249 13.82 24.14 18.60
C GLU A 249 14.95 23.56 17.73
N ASP A 250 15.04 22.23 17.61
CA ASP A 250 16.00 21.53 16.75
C ASP A 250 15.56 21.49 15.26
N LYS A 251 14.54 22.27 14.90
CA LYS A 251 13.88 22.30 13.58
C LYS A 251 13.27 20.96 13.14
N ARG A 252 13.05 20.01 14.05
CA ARG A 252 12.41 18.72 13.73
C ARG A 252 10.90 18.76 13.99
N PRO A 253 10.10 18.02 13.20
CA PRO A 253 8.67 17.96 13.42
C PRO A 253 8.32 17.08 14.63
N THR A 254 7.24 17.45 15.30
CA THR A 254 6.51 16.64 16.28
C THR A 254 5.08 16.48 15.81
N CYS A 255 4.55 15.27 15.95
CA CYS A 255 3.20 14.95 15.54
C CYS A 255 2.39 14.61 16.78
N GLU A 256 1.29 15.32 17.00
CA GLU A 256 0.42 15.14 18.15
C GLU A 256 -1.03 14.97 17.70
N CYS A 257 -1.76 14.09 18.38
CA CYS A 257 -3.19 13.93 18.17
C CYS A 257 -3.96 15.00 18.96
N PRO A 258 -4.99 15.64 18.36
CA PRO A 258 -5.89 16.52 19.09
C PRO A 258 -6.72 15.74 20.12
N THR A 259 -7.40 16.45 21.03
CA THR A 259 -8.18 15.80 22.09
C THR A 259 -9.32 14.96 21.49
N GLY A 260 -9.50 13.74 22.01
CA GLY A 260 -10.48 12.77 21.49
C GLY A 260 -10.02 12.01 20.25
N PHE A 261 -8.73 12.10 19.91
CA PHE A 261 -8.08 11.29 18.88
C PHE A 261 -6.89 10.53 19.46
N SER A 262 -6.74 9.28 19.05
CA SER A 262 -5.60 8.42 19.42
C SER A 262 -4.76 8.05 18.20
N LEU A 263 -3.48 7.77 18.41
CA LEU A 263 -2.59 7.27 17.37
C LEU A 263 -3.15 5.98 16.73
N LEU A 264 -3.07 5.88 15.41
CA LEU A 264 -3.42 4.66 14.68
C LEU A 264 -2.49 3.50 15.05
N ASP A 265 -1.19 3.78 15.17
CA ASP A 265 -0.15 2.85 15.62
C ASP A 265 0.64 3.48 16.77
N PRO A 266 0.54 2.94 18.01
CA PRO A 266 1.30 3.43 19.16
C PRO A 266 2.82 3.36 18.99
N ASN A 267 3.34 2.49 18.10
CA ASN A 267 4.76 2.34 17.85
C ASN A 267 5.29 3.31 16.79
N TYR A 268 4.41 4.05 16.10
CA TYR A 268 4.77 4.99 15.06
C TYR A 268 4.28 6.40 15.40
N PRO A 269 5.07 7.20 16.14
CA PRO A 269 4.66 8.52 16.65
C PRO A 269 4.48 9.59 15.56
N TYR A 270 4.95 9.33 14.32
CA TYR A 270 4.72 10.18 13.15
C TYR A 270 3.49 9.72 12.32
N GLY A 271 2.70 8.81 12.87
CA GLY A 271 1.50 8.24 12.25
C GLY A 271 0.27 9.12 12.38
N GLY A 272 -0.75 8.80 11.58
CA GLY A 272 -2.05 9.44 11.67
C GLY A 272 -2.80 9.08 12.95
N CYS A 273 -3.77 9.91 13.31
CA CYS A 273 -4.68 9.69 14.42
C CYS A 273 -6.06 9.20 13.93
N LYS A 274 -6.79 8.50 14.79
CA LYS A 274 -8.20 8.14 14.62
C LYS A 274 -9.03 8.80 15.72
N PRO A 275 -10.29 9.19 15.44
CA PRO A 275 -11.19 9.62 16.50
C PRO A 275 -11.50 8.45 17.43
N ASP A 276 -11.58 8.72 18.73
CA ASP A 276 -11.92 7.73 19.76
C ASP A 276 -13.44 7.47 19.86
N PHE A 277 -14.22 8.20 19.06
CA PHE A 277 -15.68 8.14 19.00
C PHE A 277 -16.16 7.99 17.56
N ILE A 278 -17.35 7.41 17.39
CA ILE A 278 -18.02 7.39 16.08
C ILE A 278 -18.62 8.77 15.83
N GLN A 279 -18.31 9.33 14.67
CA GLN A 279 -18.85 10.59 14.17
C GLN A 279 -19.69 10.30 12.93
N GLY A 280 -21.01 10.49 13.01
CA GLY A 280 -21.92 10.22 11.90
C GLY A 280 -23.34 10.72 12.15
N CYS A 281 -24.06 11.01 11.05
CA CYS A 281 -25.41 11.60 11.12
C CYS A 281 -26.47 10.64 11.69
N GLU A 282 -26.30 9.32 11.55
CA GLU A 282 -27.27 8.32 12.05
C GLU A 282 -27.33 8.27 13.59
N GLU A 283 -26.20 8.48 14.26
CA GLU A 283 -26.12 8.46 15.73
C GLU A 283 -26.60 9.79 16.36
N ASP A 284 -26.37 10.90 15.64
CA ASP A 284 -26.85 12.24 16.02
C ASP A 284 -28.39 12.34 16.01
N GLU A 285 -29.07 11.54 15.17
CA GLU A 285 -30.54 11.48 15.11
C GLU A 285 -31.16 10.62 16.23
N LEU A 286 -30.43 9.62 16.74
CA LEU A 286 -30.92 8.69 17.77
C LEU A 286 -30.86 9.25 19.19
N SER A 287 -29.99 10.24 19.42
CA SER A 287 -29.79 10.82 20.74
C SER A 287 -30.57 12.13 20.86
N GLY A 288 -31.74 12.07 21.50
CA GLY A 288 -32.67 13.20 21.67
C GLY A 288 -32.14 14.39 22.51
N THR A 289 -30.86 14.41 22.86
CA THR A 289 -30.19 15.49 23.61
C THR A 289 -29.30 16.30 22.68
N LYS A 290 -29.54 17.62 22.57
CA LYS A 290 -28.73 18.58 21.79
C LYS A 290 -27.32 18.84 22.35
N ASP A 291 -26.84 18.02 23.29
CA ASP A 291 -25.64 18.28 24.10
C ASP A 291 -24.70 17.06 24.13
N LEU A 292 -24.36 16.53 22.95
CA LEU A 292 -23.55 15.31 22.81
C LEU A 292 -22.05 15.57 22.64
N TYR A 293 -21.71 16.82 22.32
CA TYR A 293 -20.36 17.20 21.94
C TYR A 293 -19.89 18.38 22.78
N ASP A 294 -18.63 18.32 23.18
CA ASP A 294 -17.84 19.46 23.62
C ASP A 294 -17.02 20.02 22.46
N VAL A 295 -16.49 21.23 22.65
CA VAL A 295 -15.64 21.92 21.68
C VAL A 295 -14.27 22.15 22.28
N GLU A 296 -13.25 21.56 21.66
CA GLU A 296 -11.87 21.94 21.91
C GLU A 296 -11.51 23.14 21.02
N VAL A 297 -10.88 24.16 21.61
CA VAL A 297 -10.46 25.37 20.89
C VAL A 297 -8.94 25.40 20.82
N LEU A 298 -8.42 25.34 19.60
CA LEU A 298 -7.00 25.50 19.32
C LEU A 298 -6.73 26.83 18.64
N THR A 299 -5.64 27.50 18.99
CA THR A 299 -5.22 28.77 18.37
C THR A 299 -4.10 28.52 17.38
N ASN A 300 -4.11 29.26 16.27
CA ASN A 300 -3.10 29.17 15.21
C ASN A 300 -2.98 27.76 14.60
N VAL A 301 -4.01 26.92 14.69
CA VAL A 301 -4.04 25.60 14.06
C VAL A 301 -4.93 25.63 12.82
N ASP A 302 -4.49 24.95 11.77
CA ASP A 302 -5.28 24.73 10.55
C ASP A 302 -4.97 23.36 9.94
N TRP A 303 -5.90 22.85 9.14
CA TRP A 303 -5.75 21.67 8.28
C TRP A 303 -6.06 22.09 6.83
N PRO A 304 -5.09 22.69 6.12
CA PRO A 304 -5.30 23.16 4.76
C PRO A 304 -5.76 22.03 3.84
N ILE A 305 -6.56 22.37 2.83
CA ILE A 305 -7.06 21.44 1.78
C ILE A 305 -8.16 20.48 2.28
N SER A 306 -8.41 20.38 3.60
CA SER A 306 -9.55 19.62 4.15
C SER A 306 -10.88 20.37 4.16
N ASP A 307 -10.91 21.59 3.61
CA ASP A 307 -12.09 22.45 3.56
C ASP A 307 -13.12 21.92 2.57
N TYR A 308 -14.36 21.71 3.01
CA TYR A 308 -15.47 21.35 2.10
C TYR A 308 -16.49 22.48 1.94
N ILE A 309 -16.42 23.51 2.78
CA ILE A 309 -17.30 24.69 2.71
C ILE A 309 -16.58 25.91 3.28
N GLU A 310 -16.76 27.05 2.61
CA GLU A 310 -16.29 28.36 3.02
C GLU A 310 -17.49 29.30 3.21
N LEU A 311 -17.54 29.97 4.34
CA LEU A 311 -18.63 30.87 4.73
C LEU A 311 -18.08 32.25 5.10
N LYS A 312 -18.60 33.29 4.43
CA LYS A 312 -18.25 34.70 4.64
C LYS A 312 -19.48 35.60 4.44
N PRO A 313 -19.68 36.66 5.24
CA PRO A 313 -18.96 36.98 6.47
C PRO A 313 -19.50 36.16 7.65
N PHE A 314 -18.62 35.74 8.56
CA PHE A 314 -18.97 34.98 9.77
C PHE A 314 -18.30 35.56 11.01
N THR A 315 -18.84 35.27 12.20
CA THR A 315 -18.13 35.49 13.48
C THR A 315 -17.60 34.16 14.00
N ALA A 316 -16.65 34.21 14.92
CA ALA A 316 -16.07 33.02 15.53
C ALA A 316 -17.14 32.13 16.20
N GLU A 317 -18.10 32.75 16.90
CA GLU A 317 -19.18 32.07 17.61
C GLU A 317 -20.14 31.39 16.63
N LYS A 318 -20.58 32.12 15.59
CA LYS A 318 -21.45 31.56 14.54
C LYS A 318 -20.75 30.43 13.79
N CYS A 319 -19.44 30.52 13.59
CA CYS A 319 -18.65 29.50 12.90
C CYS A 319 -18.65 28.20 13.70
N ASN A 320 -18.41 28.29 15.01
CA ASN A 320 -18.48 27.17 15.93
C ASN A 320 -19.89 26.53 15.92
N GLU A 321 -20.94 27.33 16.12
CA GLU A 321 -22.33 26.85 16.12
C GLU A 321 -22.72 26.18 14.79
N SER A 322 -22.29 26.74 13.67
CA SER A 322 -22.58 26.18 12.34
C SER A 322 -21.89 24.82 12.12
N CYS A 323 -20.69 24.62 12.68
CA CYS A 323 -20.06 23.30 12.67
C CYS A 323 -20.80 22.32 13.58
N PHE A 324 -21.19 22.75 14.77
CA PHE A 324 -21.90 21.91 15.73
C PHE A 324 -23.22 21.33 15.16
N GLN A 325 -23.95 22.16 14.40
CA GLN A 325 -25.21 21.80 13.74
C GLN A 325 -25.04 20.95 12.46
N ASP A 326 -23.81 20.82 11.96
CA ASP A 326 -23.50 20.08 10.74
C ASP A 326 -22.91 18.72 11.11
N CYS A 327 -23.65 17.63 10.87
CA CYS A 327 -23.22 16.29 11.25
C CYS A 327 -21.94 15.83 10.53
N LEU A 328 -21.59 16.43 9.39
CA LEU A 328 -20.36 16.13 8.64
C LEU A 328 -19.17 16.98 9.10
N CYS A 329 -19.40 18.03 9.89
CA CYS A 329 -18.34 18.92 10.35
C CYS A 329 -17.60 18.31 11.54
N ALA A 330 -16.30 18.10 11.37
CA ALA A 330 -15.39 17.68 12.45
C ALA A 330 -14.64 18.86 13.04
N VAL A 331 -14.18 19.78 12.18
CA VAL A 331 -13.44 20.97 12.59
C VAL A 331 -13.94 22.17 11.81
N ALA A 332 -14.04 23.31 12.48
CA ALA A 332 -14.20 24.60 11.81
C ALA A 332 -13.06 25.54 12.18
N THR A 333 -12.45 26.16 11.18
CA THR A 333 -11.40 27.16 11.38
C THR A 333 -11.92 28.55 11.03
N PHE A 334 -11.70 29.50 11.93
CA PHE A 334 -12.07 30.89 11.79
C PHE A 334 -10.83 31.78 11.65
N ARG A 335 -10.78 32.58 10.59
CA ARG A 335 -9.76 33.63 10.38
C ARG A 335 -10.37 34.78 9.57
N SER A 336 -10.10 36.03 9.93
CA SER A 336 -10.47 37.22 9.14
C SER A 336 -11.90 37.17 8.55
N GLU A 337 -12.93 37.05 9.41
CA GLU A 337 -14.36 36.94 9.04
C GLU A 337 -14.75 35.72 8.18
N THR A 338 -13.82 34.78 8.02
CA THR A 338 -13.98 33.57 7.22
C THR A 338 -14.13 32.37 8.13
N CYS A 339 -15.18 31.60 7.92
CA CYS A 339 -15.36 30.28 8.52
C CYS A 339 -15.15 29.20 7.46
N LEU A 340 -14.22 28.28 7.70
CA LEU A 340 -13.98 27.12 6.85
C LEU A 340 -14.35 25.87 7.65
N LYS A 341 -15.26 25.05 7.13
CA LYS A 341 -15.55 23.76 7.77
C LYS A 341 -14.84 22.62 7.05
N LYS A 342 -14.42 21.65 7.87
CA LYS A 342 -13.59 20.52 7.49
C LYS A 342 -14.24 19.23 7.96
N LYS A 343 -14.12 18.20 7.13
CA LYS A 343 -14.65 16.85 7.38
C LYS A 343 -13.50 15.87 7.48
N LEU A 344 -13.71 14.78 8.22
CA LEU A 344 -12.72 13.70 8.30
C LEU A 344 -12.53 13.00 6.93
N PRO A 345 -11.33 12.47 6.64
CA PRO A 345 -10.08 12.64 7.40
C PRO A 345 -9.46 14.03 7.17
N LEU A 346 -8.84 14.60 8.21
CA LEU A 346 -8.16 15.89 8.15
C LEU A 346 -6.71 15.71 7.68
N SER A 347 -6.29 16.46 6.67
CA SER A 347 -4.94 16.43 6.10
C SER A 347 -4.13 17.67 6.49
N ASN A 348 -2.81 17.55 6.53
CA ASN A 348 -1.88 18.69 6.67
C ASN A 348 -2.10 19.53 7.94
N GLY A 349 -2.48 18.90 9.06
CA GLY A 349 -2.66 19.62 10.33
C GLY A 349 -1.37 20.24 10.81
N ARG A 350 -1.40 21.53 11.14
CA ARG A 350 -0.21 22.29 11.54
C ARG A 350 -0.53 23.47 12.43
N VAL A 351 0.45 23.86 13.24
CA VAL A 351 0.48 25.16 13.91
C VAL A 351 1.15 26.19 12.99
N ASP A 352 0.45 27.29 12.69
CA ASP A 352 0.98 28.44 11.96
C ASP A 352 0.61 29.75 12.67
N MET A 353 1.58 30.30 13.40
CA MET A 353 1.46 31.53 14.17
C MET A 353 1.12 32.77 13.32
N SER A 354 1.34 32.72 11.99
CA SER A 354 1.03 33.84 11.10
C SER A 354 -0.46 33.96 10.75
N LEU A 355 -1.26 32.91 10.98
CA LEU A 355 -2.67 32.89 10.60
C LEU A 355 -3.59 33.63 11.58
N ASN A 356 -3.20 33.75 12.86
CA ASN A 356 -4.06 34.25 13.94
C ASN A 356 -5.47 33.60 13.92
N SER A 357 -5.51 32.29 13.66
CA SER A 357 -6.75 31.52 13.47
C SER A 357 -7.24 30.91 14.78
N LYS A 358 -8.53 30.58 14.83
CA LYS A 358 -9.12 29.71 15.86
C LYS A 358 -9.69 28.47 15.20
N ALA A 359 -9.32 27.29 15.66
CA ALA A 359 -9.91 26.02 15.24
C ALA A 359 -10.84 25.50 16.35
N PHE A 360 -12.03 25.09 15.97
CA PHE A 360 -13.05 24.50 16.82
C PHE A 360 -13.19 23.03 16.45
N ILE A 361 -12.73 22.13 17.33
CA ILE A 361 -12.78 20.68 17.13
C ILE A 361 -13.98 20.13 17.89
N LYS A 362 -14.84 19.39 17.20
CA LYS A 362 -16.01 18.74 17.78
C LYS A 362 -15.59 17.42 18.44
N VAL A 363 -15.74 17.30 19.76
CA VAL A 363 -15.35 16.13 20.56
C VAL A 363 -16.57 15.56 21.28
N ARG A 364 -16.78 14.24 21.31
CA ARG A 364 -17.95 13.65 21.97
C ARG A 364 -17.77 13.55 23.49
N LYS A 365 -18.83 13.81 24.27
CA LYS A 365 -18.83 13.73 25.74
C LYS A 365 -18.79 12.29 26.29
N ASP A 366 -19.36 11.33 25.57
CA ASP A 366 -19.60 9.97 26.06
C ASP A 366 -18.89 8.90 25.21
N ASN A 367 -18.17 7.97 25.86
CA ASN A 367 -17.53 6.77 25.24
C ASN A 367 -18.47 5.58 25.03
N SER A 368 -19.78 5.81 24.96
CA SER A 368 -20.78 4.74 24.92
C SER A 368 -20.90 4.12 23.52
N THR A 369 -20.18 3.03 23.26
CA THR A 369 -20.55 2.04 22.22
C THR A 369 -21.96 1.52 22.53
N LEU A 370 -22.96 1.86 21.71
CA LEU A 370 -24.32 1.38 21.92
C LEU A 370 -24.61 0.09 21.16
N GLN A 371 -25.06 -0.91 21.92
CA GLN A 371 -25.71 -2.14 21.48
C GLN A 371 -26.97 -1.84 20.67
N PHE A 372 -27.16 -2.55 19.56
CA PHE A 372 -28.35 -2.49 18.71
C PHE A 372 -29.62 -2.93 19.48
N PRO A 373 -30.68 -2.10 19.56
CA PRO A 373 -32.02 -2.57 19.94
C PRO A 373 -32.75 -3.17 18.72
N PRO A 374 -33.70 -4.11 18.92
CA PRO A 374 -34.46 -4.72 17.83
C PRO A 374 -35.45 -3.73 17.19
N MET A 375 -35.61 -3.85 15.87
CA MET A 375 -36.56 -3.11 15.04
C MET A 375 -38.00 -3.09 15.61
N PRO A 376 -38.69 -1.93 15.65
CA PRO A 376 -40.12 -1.88 15.97
C PRO A 376 -40.99 -2.21 14.76
N ASN A 377 -42.09 -2.90 15.04
CA ASN A 377 -43.15 -3.32 14.11
C ASN A 377 -43.96 -2.11 13.59
N PRO A 378 -44.39 -2.08 12.31
CA PRO A 378 -45.06 -0.94 11.72
C PRO A 378 -46.58 -1.05 11.87
N ASP A 379 -47.13 -0.67 13.02
CA ASP A 379 -48.56 -0.39 13.17
C ASP A 379 -48.80 0.57 14.35
N ASP A 380 -48.75 1.89 14.10
CA ASP A 380 -49.64 2.86 14.75
C ASP A 380 -49.34 4.30 14.27
N LYS A 381 -50.19 4.85 13.41
CA LYS A 381 -50.37 6.30 13.30
C LYS A 381 -51.84 6.66 13.14
N LYS A 382 -52.46 7.11 14.24
CA LYS A 382 -53.72 7.85 14.24
C LYS A 382 -53.54 9.30 14.70
N THR A 383 -53.85 10.20 13.76
CA THR A 383 -54.61 11.47 13.90
C THR A 383 -54.13 12.61 14.81
N LYS A 384 -54.02 13.81 14.22
CA LYS A 384 -54.67 15.05 14.71
C LYS A 384 -54.96 16.02 13.55
N LYS A 385 -56.14 16.66 13.63
CA LYS A 385 -56.83 17.50 12.63
C LYS A 385 -56.74 19.00 12.94
N LYS A 386 -57.11 19.80 11.91
CA LYS A 386 -57.72 21.17 11.85
C LYS A 386 -56.76 22.22 11.31
N SER A 387 -57.14 23.19 10.46
CA SER A 387 -58.39 23.61 9.78
C SER A 387 -57.98 24.66 8.73
N SER A 388 -58.61 24.79 7.57
CA SER A 388 -59.64 25.82 7.29
C SER A 388 -59.90 25.83 5.78
N ASN A 389 -61.16 26.04 5.38
CA ASN A 389 -61.63 26.02 4.00
C ASN A 389 -61.55 27.40 3.31
N THR A 390 -61.56 27.32 1.97
CA THR A 390 -62.21 28.23 1.00
C THR A 390 -61.46 29.47 0.50
N LEU A 391 -60.77 29.29 -0.64
CA LEU A 391 -60.84 30.08 -1.88
C LEU A 391 -59.87 29.37 -2.85
N ILE A 392 -60.23 28.74 -3.96
CA ILE A 392 -60.65 29.33 -5.23
C ILE A 392 -61.07 28.14 -6.11
N ARG A 393 -62.37 28.05 -6.41
CA ARG A 393 -62.95 27.04 -7.31
C ARG A 393 -63.16 27.68 -8.68
N VAL A 394 -62.11 27.82 -9.49
CA VAL A 394 -62.20 27.95 -10.97
C VAL A 394 -60.94 27.39 -11.69
N GLU A 395 -59.78 27.25 -11.06
CA GLU A 395 -58.55 26.76 -11.74
C GLU A 395 -58.40 25.22 -11.84
N SER A 396 -59.27 24.44 -11.19
CA SER A 396 -59.06 22.98 -11.04
C SER A 396 -59.38 22.14 -12.30
N ILE A 397 -60.03 22.70 -13.32
CA ILE A 397 -60.44 21.92 -14.51
C ILE A 397 -59.29 21.81 -15.53
N ILE A 398 -58.38 22.79 -15.58
CA ILE A 398 -57.22 22.78 -16.51
C ILE A 398 -56.07 21.94 -15.94
N LEU A 399 -55.86 21.98 -14.62
CA LEU A 399 -54.83 21.18 -13.92
C LEU A 399 -55.15 19.68 -13.93
N ALA A 400 -56.42 19.28 -13.80
CA ALA A 400 -56.79 17.86 -13.81
C ALA A 400 -56.54 17.19 -15.17
N ALA A 401 -56.75 17.92 -16.27
CA ALA A 401 -56.46 17.43 -17.61
C ALA A 401 -54.94 17.30 -17.87
N SER A 402 -54.14 18.27 -17.41
CA SER A 402 -52.67 18.19 -17.59
C SER A 402 -52.04 17.09 -16.73
N ILE A 403 -52.56 16.83 -15.54
CA ILE A 403 -52.10 15.75 -14.65
C ILE A 403 -52.45 14.38 -15.27
N PHE A 404 -53.64 14.22 -15.85
CA PHE A 404 -54.03 12.96 -16.49
C PHE A 404 -53.20 12.67 -17.76
N VAL A 405 -52.95 13.69 -18.58
CA VAL A 405 -52.09 13.55 -19.77
C VAL A 405 -50.64 13.29 -19.36
N SER A 406 -50.13 13.96 -18.32
CA SER A 406 -48.79 13.70 -17.78
C SER A 406 -48.67 12.29 -17.22
N PHE A 407 -49.70 11.78 -16.53
CA PHE A 407 -49.71 10.42 -16.00
C PHE A 407 -49.75 9.38 -17.13
N MET A 408 -50.54 9.61 -18.18
CA MET A 408 -50.58 8.75 -19.36
C MET A 408 -49.26 8.77 -20.14
N PHE A 409 -48.61 9.93 -20.25
CA PHE A 409 -47.31 10.06 -20.90
C PHE A 409 -46.20 9.41 -20.06
N CYS A 410 -46.22 9.55 -18.73
CA CYS A 410 -45.33 8.84 -17.82
C CYS A 410 -45.56 7.33 -17.88
N ALA A 411 -46.81 6.86 -17.90
CA ALA A 411 -47.11 5.43 -18.00
C ALA A 411 -46.66 4.85 -19.36
N ALA A 412 -46.91 5.56 -20.46
CA ALA A 412 -46.44 5.17 -21.80
C ALA A 412 -44.91 5.23 -21.91
N ALA A 413 -44.27 6.22 -21.29
CA ALA A 413 -42.82 6.32 -21.20
C ALA A 413 -42.25 5.19 -20.33
N CYS A 414 -42.85 4.87 -19.18
CA CYS A 414 -42.45 3.74 -18.34
C CYS A 414 -42.63 2.40 -19.04
N LEU A 415 -43.73 2.20 -19.79
CA LEU A 415 -43.95 0.99 -20.60
C LEU A 415 -42.98 0.93 -21.77
N GLY A 416 -42.75 2.05 -22.46
CA GLY A 416 -41.76 2.18 -23.52
C GLY A 416 -40.34 1.91 -23.01
N PHE A 417 -39.98 2.45 -21.84
CA PHE A 417 -38.72 2.19 -21.16
C PHE A 417 -38.66 0.72 -20.73
N PHE A 418 -39.73 0.13 -20.21
CA PHE A 418 -39.77 -1.28 -19.83
C PHE A 418 -39.57 -2.22 -21.03
N PHE A 419 -40.21 -1.93 -22.17
CA PHE A 419 -40.02 -2.69 -23.40
C PHE A 419 -38.64 -2.46 -24.03
N VAL A 420 -38.11 -1.23 -23.98
CA VAL A 420 -36.73 -0.92 -24.40
C VAL A 420 -35.71 -1.59 -23.49
N PHE A 421 -35.92 -1.62 -22.18
CA PHE A 421 -35.05 -2.30 -21.22
C PHE A 421 -35.10 -3.82 -21.39
N ARG A 422 -36.28 -4.41 -21.63
CA ARG A 422 -36.37 -5.84 -21.95
C ARG A 422 -35.69 -6.17 -23.28
N LYS A 423 -35.91 -5.37 -24.33
CA LYS A 423 -35.28 -5.56 -25.64
C LYS A 423 -33.77 -5.30 -25.61
N LYS A 424 -33.29 -4.38 -24.74
CA LYS A 424 -31.87 -4.08 -24.53
C LYS A 424 -31.18 -5.12 -23.63
N HIS A 425 -31.89 -5.73 -22.67
CA HIS A 425 -31.34 -6.82 -21.84
C HIS A 425 -31.14 -8.11 -22.66
N VAL A 426 -32.08 -8.45 -23.54
CA VAL A 426 -31.94 -9.59 -24.48
C VAL A 426 -30.83 -9.32 -25.51
N ARG A 427 -30.77 -8.10 -26.07
CA ARG A 427 -29.75 -7.71 -27.05
C ARG A 427 -28.37 -7.41 -26.44
N SER A 428 -28.27 -7.31 -25.11
CA SER A 428 -27.00 -7.08 -24.41
C SER A 428 -26.20 -8.38 -24.24
N VAL A 429 -26.84 -9.55 -24.17
CA VAL A 429 -26.12 -10.83 -24.01
C VAL A 429 -25.57 -11.31 -25.36
N GLU A 430 -26.35 -11.14 -26.44
CA GLU A 430 -25.94 -11.49 -27.82
C GLU A 430 -24.73 -10.68 -28.34
N ASN A 431 -24.54 -9.45 -27.88
CA ASN A 431 -23.40 -8.60 -28.31
C ASN A 431 -22.14 -8.76 -27.42
N ILE A 432 -22.16 -9.60 -26.36
CA ILE A 432 -21.03 -9.77 -25.42
C ILE A 432 -20.06 -10.89 -25.83
N LEU A 433 -20.49 -11.86 -26.62
CA LEU A 433 -19.70 -13.05 -26.98
C LEU A 433 -19.38 -13.09 -28.48
N ASP A 434 -18.14 -12.73 -28.80
CA ASP A 434 -17.47 -13.07 -30.06
C ASP A 434 -16.60 -14.35 -29.86
N SER A 435 -16.99 -15.21 -28.91
CA SER A 435 -16.17 -16.31 -28.36
C SER A 435 -16.74 -17.70 -28.68
N ASN A 436 -15.83 -18.67 -28.82
CA ASN A 436 -16.08 -20.11 -29.10
C ASN A 436 -16.83 -20.89 -27.99
N LEU A 437 -17.58 -20.21 -27.12
CA LEU A 437 -18.29 -20.84 -25.99
C LEU A 437 -19.62 -21.43 -26.44
N HIS A 438 -19.90 -22.67 -26.02
CA HIS A 438 -21.16 -23.33 -26.35
C HIS A 438 -22.27 -22.94 -25.38
N SER A 439 -23.45 -22.58 -25.90
CA SER A 439 -24.65 -22.34 -25.11
C SER A 439 -25.42 -23.65 -24.95
N PHE A 440 -25.47 -24.18 -23.73
CA PHE A 440 -26.20 -25.39 -23.39
C PHE A 440 -27.59 -25.04 -22.82
N SER A 441 -28.56 -25.90 -23.12
CA SER A 441 -29.84 -25.90 -22.41
C SER A 441 -29.73 -26.52 -21.02
N TYR A 442 -30.64 -26.17 -20.12
CA TYR A 442 -30.68 -26.74 -18.78
C TYR A 442 -30.91 -28.25 -18.83
N GLN A 443 -31.76 -28.71 -19.75
CA GLN A 443 -32.06 -30.14 -19.93
C GLN A 443 -30.80 -30.92 -20.36
N GLU A 444 -30.02 -30.40 -21.31
CA GLU A 444 -28.76 -31.04 -21.73
C GLU A 444 -27.78 -31.18 -20.56
N LEU A 445 -27.62 -30.14 -19.73
CA LEU A 445 -26.74 -30.21 -18.56
C LEU A 445 -27.29 -31.11 -17.45
N GLN A 446 -28.61 -31.19 -17.30
CA GLN A 446 -29.25 -32.10 -16.38
C GLN A 446 -29.02 -33.56 -16.81
N GLU A 447 -29.13 -33.87 -18.10
CA GLU A 447 -28.83 -35.19 -18.64
C GLU A 447 -27.34 -35.52 -18.55
N ALA A 448 -26.47 -34.58 -18.93
CA ALA A 448 -25.01 -34.74 -18.87
C ALA A 448 -24.48 -35.01 -17.45
N THR A 449 -25.15 -34.48 -16.42
CA THR A 449 -24.79 -34.65 -15.01
C THR A 449 -25.59 -35.74 -14.30
N ASN A 450 -26.36 -36.54 -15.05
CA ASN A 450 -27.24 -37.58 -14.52
C ASN A 450 -28.13 -37.05 -13.37
N GLY A 451 -28.79 -35.91 -13.61
CA GLY A 451 -29.64 -35.24 -12.63
C GLY A 451 -28.89 -34.51 -11.51
N PHE A 452 -27.66 -34.05 -11.75
CA PHE A 452 -26.79 -33.40 -10.75
C PHE A 452 -26.49 -34.28 -9.54
N THR A 453 -26.09 -35.53 -9.78
CA THR A 453 -25.92 -36.55 -8.72
C THR A 453 -24.51 -36.61 -8.12
N GLU A 454 -23.46 -36.49 -8.93
CA GLU A 454 -22.06 -36.54 -8.47
C GLU A 454 -21.54 -35.12 -8.17
N GLU A 455 -21.59 -34.71 -6.91
CA GLU A 455 -21.04 -33.44 -6.43
C GLU A 455 -19.52 -33.52 -6.28
N LEU A 456 -18.81 -32.63 -6.99
CA LEU A 456 -17.36 -32.48 -6.91
C LEU A 456 -16.96 -31.49 -5.81
N GLY A 457 -17.83 -30.54 -5.50
CA GLY A 457 -17.60 -29.55 -4.46
C GLY A 457 -18.73 -28.54 -4.34
N ARG A 458 -18.79 -27.87 -3.19
CA ARG A 458 -19.80 -26.86 -2.85
C ARG A 458 -19.15 -25.67 -2.20
N GLY A 459 -19.43 -24.49 -2.75
CA GLY A 459 -18.96 -23.21 -2.24
C GLY A 459 -20.12 -22.27 -1.93
N ALA A 460 -19.78 -21.04 -1.52
CA ALA A 460 -20.76 -19.98 -1.29
C ALA A 460 -21.60 -19.67 -2.54
N PHE A 461 -20.97 -19.79 -3.71
CA PHE A 461 -21.51 -19.34 -4.99
C PHE A 461 -22.28 -20.42 -5.75
N GLY A 462 -22.21 -21.67 -5.33
CA GLY A 462 -22.90 -22.76 -6.01
C GLY A 462 -22.33 -24.13 -5.73
N VAL A 463 -22.83 -25.12 -6.47
CA VAL A 463 -22.43 -26.52 -6.39
C VAL A 463 -21.86 -26.94 -7.74
N VAL A 464 -20.74 -27.65 -7.72
CA VAL A 464 -20.07 -28.17 -8.91
C VAL A 464 -20.37 -29.66 -9.03
N TYR A 465 -20.89 -30.07 -10.18
CA TYR A 465 -21.23 -31.45 -10.49
C TYR A 465 -20.35 -31.98 -11.61
N LYS A 466 -20.04 -33.27 -11.57
CA LYS A 466 -19.41 -33.94 -12.70
C LYS A 466 -20.45 -34.22 -13.78
N GLY A 467 -20.07 -34.03 -15.03
CA GLY A 467 -20.90 -34.37 -16.17
C GLY A 467 -20.10 -34.95 -17.32
N THR A 468 -20.80 -35.55 -18.28
CA THR A 468 -20.23 -36.02 -19.55
C THR A 468 -21.07 -35.50 -20.70
N ILE A 469 -20.49 -34.65 -21.53
CA ILE A 469 -21.16 -34.07 -22.70
C ILE A 469 -20.93 -34.98 -23.91
N GLN A 470 -22.01 -35.35 -24.60
CA GLN A 470 -22.02 -36.30 -25.71
C GLN A 470 -21.61 -35.69 -27.07
N ILE A 471 -20.60 -34.80 -27.09
CA ILE A 471 -20.02 -34.30 -28.33
C ILE A 471 -18.86 -35.23 -28.70
N GLY A 472 -19.10 -36.23 -29.55
CA GLY A 472 -18.09 -37.19 -29.99
C GLY A 472 -17.88 -38.34 -29.00
N SER A 473 -16.64 -38.56 -28.52
CA SER A 473 -16.27 -39.70 -27.65
C SER A 473 -16.65 -39.53 -26.16
N GLY A 474 -17.48 -38.54 -25.83
CA GLY A 474 -17.82 -38.18 -24.46
C GLY A 474 -16.72 -37.35 -23.79
N VAL A 475 -16.98 -36.08 -23.52
CA VAL A 475 -16.04 -35.17 -22.84
C VAL A 475 -16.48 -34.98 -21.39
N GLN A 476 -15.58 -35.28 -20.44
CA GLN A 476 -15.83 -35.02 -19.02
C GLN A 476 -15.76 -33.53 -18.74
N VAL A 477 -16.75 -33.03 -18.00
CA VAL A 477 -16.87 -31.62 -17.64
C VAL A 477 -17.23 -31.44 -16.18
N ALA A 478 -16.92 -30.26 -15.65
CA ALA A 478 -17.38 -29.78 -14.37
C ALA A 478 -18.47 -28.72 -14.58
N VAL A 479 -19.68 -29.00 -14.11
CA VAL A 479 -20.85 -28.13 -14.26
C VAL A 479 -21.11 -27.40 -12.94
N LYS A 480 -20.77 -26.12 -12.88
CA LYS A 480 -21.01 -25.23 -11.73
C LYS A 480 -22.41 -24.64 -11.84
N LYS A 481 -23.32 -25.06 -10.96
CA LYS A 481 -24.68 -24.53 -10.83
C LYS A 481 -24.70 -23.46 -9.74
N LEU A 482 -24.96 -22.21 -10.13
CA LEU A 482 -24.93 -21.07 -9.21
C LEU A 482 -26.20 -21.00 -8.35
N ASN A 483 -26.06 -20.58 -7.09
CA ASN A 483 -27.18 -20.47 -6.15
C ASN A 483 -28.10 -19.29 -6.51
N GLY A 484 -29.42 -19.51 -6.49
CA GLY A 484 -30.44 -18.54 -6.95
C GLY A 484 -30.72 -17.33 -6.03
N VAL A 485 -29.78 -16.90 -5.19
CA VAL A 485 -29.93 -15.64 -4.44
C VAL A 485 -29.73 -14.49 -5.44
N ILE A 486 -30.86 -13.88 -5.82
CA ILE A 486 -31.14 -13.24 -7.12
C ILE A 486 -30.13 -12.17 -7.58
N GLN A 487 -29.37 -11.53 -6.69
CA GLN A 487 -28.45 -10.44 -7.06
C GLN A 487 -26.96 -10.81 -7.15
N ASP A 488 -26.42 -11.62 -6.21
CA ASP A 488 -24.99 -11.93 -6.21
C ASP A 488 -24.63 -13.01 -7.26
N GLY A 489 -25.45 -14.07 -7.40
CA GLY A 489 -25.19 -15.15 -8.36
C GLY A 489 -25.24 -14.70 -9.83
N GLU A 490 -26.13 -13.77 -10.17
CA GLU A 490 -26.20 -13.18 -11.53
C GLU A 490 -24.96 -12.33 -11.85
N LYS A 491 -24.44 -11.61 -10.84
CA LYS A 491 -23.26 -10.76 -10.98
C LYS A 491 -22.02 -11.63 -11.19
N GLU A 492 -21.88 -12.70 -10.43
CA GLU A 492 -20.79 -13.67 -10.55
C GLU A 492 -20.83 -14.39 -11.89
N PHE A 493 -22.00 -14.88 -12.30
CA PHE A 493 -22.20 -15.49 -13.62
C PHE A 493 -21.70 -14.58 -14.75
N LYS A 494 -22.14 -13.32 -14.74
CA LYS A 494 -21.72 -12.33 -15.75
C LYS A 494 -20.24 -11.97 -15.65
N THR A 495 -19.68 -11.94 -14.44
CA THR A 495 -18.26 -11.62 -14.23
C THR A 495 -17.40 -12.74 -14.78
N GLU A 496 -17.71 -13.97 -14.40
CA GLU A 496 -17.00 -15.16 -14.83
C GLU A 496 -17.05 -15.30 -16.35
N LEU A 497 -18.23 -15.22 -16.98
CA LEU A 497 -18.37 -15.21 -18.45
C LEU A 497 -17.53 -14.13 -19.14
N ARG A 498 -17.44 -12.92 -18.57
CA ARG A 498 -16.69 -11.80 -19.15
C ARG A 498 -15.18 -11.96 -19.02
N VAL A 499 -14.71 -12.55 -17.92
CA VAL A 499 -13.28 -12.76 -17.65
C VAL A 499 -12.81 -13.99 -18.39
N ILE A 500 -13.32 -15.18 -18.02
CA ILE A 500 -12.76 -16.44 -18.51
C ILE A 500 -13.10 -16.69 -19.98
N GLY A 501 -14.26 -16.20 -20.45
CA GLY A 501 -14.69 -16.37 -21.83
C GLY A 501 -13.80 -15.67 -22.87
N LYS A 502 -12.84 -14.85 -22.44
CA LYS A 502 -11.86 -14.15 -23.29
C LYS A 502 -10.41 -14.53 -23.00
N THR A 503 -10.16 -15.37 -22.00
CA THR A 503 -8.80 -15.77 -21.59
C THR A 503 -8.51 -17.19 -22.02
N HIS A 504 -7.29 -17.44 -22.53
CA HIS A 504 -6.86 -18.79 -22.89
C HIS A 504 -5.39 -18.96 -22.52
N HIS A 505 -5.12 -19.69 -21.43
CA HIS A 505 -3.77 -19.92 -20.94
C HIS A 505 -3.70 -21.27 -20.22
N LYS A 506 -2.58 -21.98 -20.37
CA LYS A 506 -2.39 -23.34 -19.84
C LYS A 506 -2.50 -23.46 -18.31
N ASN A 507 -2.31 -22.35 -17.59
CA ASN A 507 -2.41 -22.28 -16.13
C ASN A 507 -3.72 -21.65 -15.65
N LEU A 508 -4.74 -21.55 -16.50
CA LEU A 508 -6.11 -21.16 -16.14
C LEU A 508 -7.07 -22.29 -16.53
N VAL A 509 -8.16 -22.46 -15.79
CA VAL A 509 -9.18 -23.45 -16.14
C VAL A 509 -10.00 -22.96 -17.34
N CYS A 510 -10.17 -23.83 -18.33
CA CYS A 510 -10.90 -23.52 -19.55
C CYS A 510 -12.42 -23.60 -19.33
N LEU A 511 -13.13 -22.51 -19.64
CA LEU A 511 -14.59 -22.52 -19.74
C LEU A 511 -14.98 -23.06 -21.12
N VAL A 512 -15.79 -24.11 -21.12
CA VAL A 512 -16.31 -24.80 -22.31
C VAL A 512 -17.60 -24.14 -22.80
N GLY A 513 -18.45 -23.72 -21.86
CA GLY A 513 -19.74 -23.13 -22.19
C GLY A 513 -20.57 -22.74 -20.98
N TYR A 514 -21.84 -22.43 -21.21
CA TYR A 514 -22.73 -21.93 -20.17
C TYR A 514 -24.20 -22.24 -20.46
N CYS A 515 -25.05 -22.09 -19.44
CA CYS A 515 -26.50 -22.12 -19.56
C CYS A 515 -27.08 -20.84 -18.93
N ASP A 516 -27.86 -20.11 -19.72
CA ASP A 516 -28.60 -18.90 -19.32
C ASP A 516 -30.09 -19.07 -19.66
N GLU A 517 -30.78 -19.97 -18.94
CA GLU A 517 -32.18 -20.30 -19.19
C GLU A 517 -33.06 -19.96 -17.99
N GLY A 518 -33.94 -18.97 -18.12
CA GLY A 518 -34.86 -18.58 -17.06
C GLY A 518 -34.14 -18.14 -15.79
N GLN A 519 -34.27 -18.91 -14.70
CA GLN A 519 -33.55 -18.71 -13.44
C GLN A 519 -32.26 -19.55 -13.32
N HIS A 520 -31.97 -20.39 -14.31
CA HIS A 520 -30.84 -21.29 -14.29
C HIS A 520 -29.61 -20.60 -14.86
N ARG A 521 -28.58 -20.48 -14.01
CA ARG A 521 -27.25 -19.99 -14.36
C ARG A 521 -26.25 -21.09 -14.08
N LEU A 522 -25.68 -21.67 -15.14
CA LEU A 522 -24.70 -22.74 -15.04
C LEU A 522 -23.49 -22.42 -15.91
N LEU A 523 -22.30 -22.78 -15.41
CA LEU A 523 -21.03 -22.63 -16.11
C LEU A 523 -20.41 -24.02 -16.28
N VAL A 524 -19.88 -24.29 -17.46
CA VAL A 524 -19.35 -25.60 -17.85
C VAL A 524 -17.86 -25.47 -18.09
N TYR A 525 -17.05 -26.16 -17.29
CA TYR A 525 -15.59 -26.17 -17.38
C TYR A 525 -15.07 -27.54 -17.82
N GLU A 526 -13.82 -27.56 -18.28
CA GLU A 526 -13.07 -28.81 -18.36
C GLU A 526 -12.99 -29.51 -17.00
N PHE A 527 -13.08 -30.83 -16.98
CA PHE A 527 -12.88 -31.61 -15.77
C PHE A 527 -11.40 -31.89 -15.53
N LEU A 528 -10.91 -31.62 -14.33
CA LEU A 528 -9.51 -31.81 -13.93
C LEU A 528 -9.41 -32.90 -12.86
N SER A 529 -8.82 -34.05 -13.21
CA SER A 529 -8.97 -35.29 -12.45
C SER A 529 -8.26 -35.32 -11.10
N LYS A 530 -7.20 -34.51 -10.91
CA LYS A 530 -6.43 -34.45 -9.65
C LYS A 530 -7.06 -33.53 -8.61
N GLY A 531 -8.18 -32.88 -8.95
CA GLY A 531 -8.94 -32.05 -8.02
C GLY A 531 -8.18 -30.77 -7.63
N THR A 532 -8.40 -30.32 -6.40
CA THR A 532 -7.84 -29.05 -5.90
C THR A 532 -6.41 -29.20 -5.37
N LEU A 533 -5.66 -28.12 -5.38
CA LEU A 533 -4.36 -28.03 -4.72
C LEU A 533 -4.51 -28.26 -3.21
N ALA A 534 -5.60 -27.79 -2.60
CA ALA A 534 -5.90 -28.04 -1.18
C ALA A 534 -5.93 -29.55 -0.86
N SER A 535 -6.67 -30.34 -1.65
CA SER A 535 -6.76 -31.79 -1.48
C SER A 535 -5.44 -32.51 -1.75
N PHE A 536 -4.56 -31.92 -2.55
CA PHE A 536 -3.25 -32.48 -2.86
C PHE A 536 -2.19 -32.15 -1.80
N LEU A 537 -2.14 -30.91 -1.31
CA LEU A 537 -1.17 -30.46 -0.30
C LEU A 537 -1.46 -31.01 1.09
N PHE A 538 -2.74 -31.13 1.46
CA PHE A 538 -3.16 -31.51 2.81
C PHE A 538 -3.64 -32.96 2.92
N ALA A 539 -3.27 -33.80 1.93
CA ALA A 539 -3.44 -35.24 2.00
C ALA A 539 -2.43 -35.88 2.98
N ASP A 540 -2.65 -37.15 3.32
CA ASP A 540 -1.75 -37.91 4.21
C ASP A 540 -0.33 -38.04 3.64
N THR A 541 -0.20 -38.05 2.31
CA THR A 541 1.09 -38.12 1.61
C THR A 541 1.47 -36.74 1.08
N LYS A 542 2.61 -36.21 1.55
CA LYS A 542 3.12 -34.92 1.08
C LYS A 542 3.63 -35.04 -0.37
N PRO A 543 3.36 -34.05 -1.24
CA PRO A 543 3.96 -33.98 -2.57
C PRO A 543 5.48 -33.82 -2.52
N SER A 544 6.21 -34.22 -3.57
CA SER A 544 7.65 -33.97 -3.62
C SER A 544 7.97 -32.48 -3.78
N TRP A 545 9.18 -32.07 -3.41
CA TRP A 545 9.61 -30.68 -3.57
C TRP A 545 9.54 -30.21 -5.03
N THR A 546 9.92 -31.07 -5.97
CA THR A 546 9.83 -30.77 -7.42
C THR A 546 8.41 -30.47 -7.85
N GLN A 547 7.43 -31.29 -7.44
CA GLN A 547 6.01 -31.06 -7.76
C GLN A 547 5.53 -29.74 -7.17
N ARG A 548 5.92 -29.44 -5.92
CA ARG A 548 5.57 -28.18 -5.24
C ARG A 548 6.10 -26.95 -5.98
N ASN A 549 7.36 -26.99 -6.41
CA ASN A 549 7.96 -25.92 -7.21
C ASN A 549 7.27 -25.74 -8.57
N GLU A 550 6.99 -26.84 -9.27
CA GLU A 550 6.31 -26.78 -10.57
C GLU A 550 4.90 -26.18 -10.45
N ILE A 551 4.16 -26.57 -9.40
CA ILE A 551 2.84 -26.01 -9.08
C ILE A 551 2.95 -24.51 -8.78
N ALA A 552 3.88 -24.10 -7.90
CA ALA A 552 4.10 -22.70 -7.56
C ALA A 552 4.43 -21.85 -8.80
N CYS A 553 5.33 -22.34 -9.66
CA CYS A 553 5.63 -21.71 -10.93
C CYS A 553 4.42 -21.65 -11.87
N GLY A 554 3.59 -22.70 -11.90
CA GLY A 554 2.36 -22.73 -12.69
C GLY A 554 1.36 -21.66 -12.27
N VAL A 555 1.11 -21.52 -10.97
CA VAL A 555 0.24 -20.48 -10.41
C VAL A 555 0.78 -19.08 -10.73
N ALA A 556 2.09 -18.85 -10.54
CA ALA A 556 2.73 -17.58 -10.86
C ALA A 556 2.58 -17.20 -12.35
N LYS A 557 2.74 -18.17 -13.26
CA LYS A 557 2.51 -17.96 -14.70
C LYS A 557 1.06 -17.61 -15.01
N GLY A 558 0.10 -18.27 -14.34
CA GLY A 558 -1.33 -17.94 -14.46
C GLY A 558 -1.63 -16.51 -14.01
N LEU A 559 -1.07 -16.08 -12.88
CA LEU A 559 -1.24 -14.73 -12.37
C LEU A 559 -0.58 -13.67 -13.26
N LEU A 560 0.66 -13.92 -13.72
CA LEU A 560 1.35 -13.05 -14.67
C LEU A 560 0.49 -12.80 -15.93
N TYR A 561 -0.09 -13.88 -16.48
CA TYR A 561 -0.95 -13.77 -17.64
C TYR A 561 -2.19 -12.89 -17.37
N LEU A 562 -2.84 -13.06 -16.21
CA LEU A 562 -4.01 -12.25 -15.81
C LEU A 562 -3.65 -10.78 -15.58
N HIS A 563 -2.48 -10.52 -15.01
CA HIS A 563 -2.08 -9.18 -14.56
C HIS A 563 -1.45 -8.34 -15.67
N GLU A 564 -0.64 -8.95 -16.54
CA GLU A 564 0.22 -8.20 -17.48
C GLU A 564 -0.01 -8.59 -18.95
N GLU A 565 -0.42 -9.83 -19.25
CA GLU A 565 -0.51 -10.30 -20.65
C GLU A 565 -1.94 -10.22 -21.25
N CYS A 566 -2.97 -10.14 -20.41
CA CYS A 566 -4.35 -9.93 -20.84
C CYS A 566 -4.57 -8.51 -21.38
N SER A 567 -5.36 -8.38 -22.45
CA SER A 567 -5.73 -7.07 -23.04
C SER A 567 -6.45 -6.14 -22.07
N THR A 568 -7.07 -6.69 -21.04
CA THR A 568 -7.65 -5.99 -19.90
C THR A 568 -7.09 -6.64 -18.65
N GLN A 569 -6.45 -5.88 -17.77
CA GLN A 569 -5.87 -6.41 -16.54
C GLN A 569 -6.97 -7.00 -15.64
N VAL A 570 -6.76 -8.24 -15.19
CA VAL A 570 -7.73 -9.00 -14.38
C VAL A 570 -7.16 -9.23 -12.97
N ILE A 571 -7.85 -8.74 -11.95
CA ILE A 571 -7.57 -9.10 -10.54
C ILE A 571 -8.48 -10.26 -10.15
N HIS A 572 -7.92 -11.41 -9.76
CA HIS A 572 -8.65 -12.62 -9.43
C HIS A 572 -9.48 -12.51 -8.16
N CYS A 573 -8.96 -11.85 -7.12
CA CYS A 573 -9.65 -11.53 -5.85
C CYS A 573 -9.89 -12.70 -4.88
N ASP A 574 -9.73 -13.97 -5.30
CA ASP A 574 -9.91 -15.14 -4.43
C ASP A 574 -8.88 -16.25 -4.71
N ILE A 575 -7.59 -15.91 -4.70
CA ILE A 575 -6.50 -16.89 -4.85
C ILE A 575 -6.32 -17.66 -3.53
N LYS A 576 -6.49 -18.97 -3.59
CA LYS A 576 -6.35 -19.92 -2.48
C LYS A 576 -6.21 -21.34 -3.02
N PRO A 577 -5.73 -22.33 -2.23
CA PRO A 577 -5.52 -23.69 -2.75
C PRO A 577 -6.79 -24.39 -3.22
N GLN A 578 -7.98 -24.00 -2.73
CA GLN A 578 -9.25 -24.57 -3.18
C GLN A 578 -9.66 -24.10 -4.59
N ASN A 579 -9.15 -22.95 -5.02
CA ASN A 579 -9.42 -22.36 -6.34
C ASN A 579 -8.30 -22.64 -7.35
N ILE A 580 -7.29 -23.44 -6.97
CA ILE A 580 -6.24 -23.91 -7.88
C ILE A 580 -6.49 -25.40 -8.11
N LEU A 581 -6.77 -25.79 -9.35
CA LEU A 581 -6.99 -27.17 -9.74
C LEU A 581 -5.74 -27.76 -10.39
N LEU A 582 -5.64 -29.09 -10.37
CA LEU A 582 -4.52 -29.84 -10.93
C LEU A 582 -5.02 -30.76 -12.05
N ASP A 583 -4.36 -30.69 -13.21
CA ASP A 583 -4.63 -31.63 -14.30
C ASP A 583 -3.92 -32.97 -14.12
N ASP A 584 -4.06 -33.88 -15.09
CA ASP A 584 -3.50 -35.24 -15.05
C ASP A 584 -1.98 -35.26 -14.86
N TYR A 585 -1.29 -34.18 -15.21
CA TYR A 585 0.16 -34.00 -15.11
C TYR A 585 0.58 -33.14 -13.91
N TYR A 586 -0.34 -32.87 -12.97
CA TYR A 586 -0.12 -31.97 -11.83
C TYR A 586 0.18 -30.52 -12.22
N THR A 587 -0.22 -30.09 -13.42
CA THR A 587 -0.10 -28.69 -13.82
C THR A 587 -1.18 -27.87 -13.12
N ALA A 588 -0.76 -26.80 -12.44
CA ALA A 588 -1.67 -25.91 -11.73
C ALA A 588 -2.50 -25.03 -12.68
N ARG A 589 -3.81 -24.99 -12.45
CA ARG A 589 -4.78 -24.16 -13.18
C ARG A 589 -5.66 -23.34 -12.24
N ILE A 590 -5.62 -22.02 -12.38
CA ILE A 590 -6.42 -21.10 -11.58
C ILE A 590 -7.88 -21.13 -12.04
N SER A 591 -8.80 -21.19 -11.08
CA SER A 591 -10.25 -21.33 -11.27
C SER A 591 -11.04 -20.38 -10.38
N ASP A 592 -12.36 -20.29 -10.60
CA ASP A 592 -13.32 -19.51 -9.81
C ASP A 592 -13.13 -17.98 -9.90
N PHE A 593 -13.51 -17.43 -11.07
CA PHE A 593 -13.40 -16.00 -11.37
C PHE A 593 -14.64 -15.19 -10.94
N GLY A 594 -15.53 -15.76 -10.12
CA GLY A 594 -16.77 -15.11 -9.70
C GLY A 594 -16.56 -13.77 -9.01
N LEU A 595 -15.43 -13.62 -8.28
CA LEU A 595 -15.06 -12.38 -7.59
C LEU A 595 -14.14 -11.46 -8.40
N ALA A 596 -13.69 -11.86 -9.58
CA ALA A 596 -12.68 -11.15 -10.35
C ALA A 596 -13.09 -9.72 -10.73
N LYS A 597 -12.11 -8.88 -11.03
CA LYS A 597 -12.29 -7.48 -11.43
C LYS A 597 -11.50 -7.20 -12.70
N LEU A 598 -12.17 -6.64 -13.71
CA LEU A 598 -11.53 -6.14 -14.92
C LEU A 598 -11.21 -4.65 -14.72
N LEU A 599 -9.94 -4.30 -14.84
CA LEU A 599 -9.47 -2.91 -14.79
C LEU A 599 -9.42 -2.33 -16.20
N MET A 600 -9.88 -1.08 -16.38
CA MET A 600 -9.71 -0.39 -17.66
C MET A 600 -8.22 -0.10 -17.93
N ILE A 601 -7.83 0.06 -19.19
CA ILE A 601 -6.42 0.24 -19.63
C ILE A 601 -5.69 1.39 -18.87
N ASN A 602 -6.41 2.43 -18.45
CA ASN A 602 -5.84 3.57 -17.71
C ASN A 602 -6.08 3.50 -16.18
N GLN A 603 -6.55 2.38 -15.67
CA GLN A 603 -6.96 2.21 -14.28
C GLN A 603 -6.07 1.18 -13.60
N SER A 604 -5.25 1.59 -12.65
CA SER A 604 -4.40 0.68 -11.85
C SER A 604 -5.04 0.21 -10.54
N LYS A 605 -6.15 0.83 -10.14
CA LYS A 605 -6.80 0.70 -8.83
C LYS A 605 -8.31 0.60 -8.96
N THR A 606 -8.96 -0.25 -8.17
CA THR A 606 -10.44 -0.33 -8.14
C THR A 606 -10.99 -0.40 -6.72
N HIS A 607 -12.12 0.25 -6.46
CA HIS A 607 -12.83 0.15 -5.19
C HIS A 607 -13.83 -0.99 -5.24
N THR A 608 -13.72 -1.92 -4.29
CA THR A 608 -14.69 -3.00 -4.10
C THR A 608 -14.86 -3.28 -2.62
N ALA A 609 -16.08 -3.64 -2.22
CA ALA A 609 -16.31 -4.20 -0.89
C ALA A 609 -15.38 -5.41 -0.66
N ILE A 610 -15.00 -5.64 0.60
CA ILE A 610 -14.17 -6.78 1.01
C ILE A 610 -14.91 -8.06 0.61
N ARG A 611 -14.36 -8.76 -0.38
CA ARG A 611 -14.89 -10.01 -0.90
C ARG A 611 -13.69 -10.91 -1.21
N GLY A 612 -13.47 -11.93 -0.38
CA GLY A 612 -12.35 -12.86 -0.46
C GLY A 612 -12.34 -13.80 0.75
N THR A 613 -11.50 -14.83 0.71
CA THR A 613 -11.46 -15.86 1.76
C THR A 613 -10.57 -15.44 2.94
N LYS A 614 -11.11 -15.50 4.17
CA LYS A 614 -10.36 -15.18 5.41
C LYS A 614 -9.06 -16.00 5.47
N GLY A 615 -7.95 -15.32 5.76
CA GLY A 615 -6.59 -15.91 5.77
C GLY A 615 -5.79 -15.65 4.48
N TYR A 616 -6.43 -15.23 3.39
CA TYR A 616 -5.78 -14.91 2.11
C TYR A 616 -5.96 -13.44 1.70
N VAL A 617 -6.89 -12.73 2.34
CA VAL A 617 -7.18 -11.31 2.05
C VAL A 617 -6.02 -10.44 2.52
N ALA A 618 -5.51 -9.60 1.61
CA ALA A 618 -4.43 -8.65 1.88
C ALA A 618 -4.84 -7.57 2.92
N PRO A 619 -3.95 -7.16 3.84
CA PRO A 619 -4.25 -6.20 4.89
C PRO A 619 -4.85 -4.88 4.39
N GLU A 620 -4.33 -4.36 3.27
CA GLU A 620 -4.80 -3.10 2.67
C GLU A 620 -6.26 -3.16 2.22
N TRP A 621 -6.79 -4.35 1.94
CA TRP A 621 -8.19 -4.52 1.54
C TRP A 621 -9.13 -4.31 2.73
N PHE A 622 -8.71 -4.62 3.96
CA PHE A 622 -9.48 -4.36 5.17
C PHE A 622 -9.56 -2.87 5.52
N SER A 623 -8.63 -2.06 5.03
CA SER A 623 -8.57 -0.61 5.28
C SER A 623 -9.42 0.21 4.30
N ASN A 624 -10.34 -0.42 3.55
CA ASN A 624 -11.20 0.21 2.53
C ASN A 624 -10.42 0.98 1.44
N MET A 625 -9.16 0.60 1.21
CA MET A 625 -8.32 1.18 0.16
C MET A 625 -8.67 0.60 -1.22
N PRO A 626 -8.42 1.36 -2.31
CA PRO A 626 -8.52 0.80 -3.65
C PRO A 626 -7.57 -0.39 -3.81
N ILE A 627 -8.07 -1.52 -4.31
CA ILE A 627 -7.26 -2.72 -4.55
C ILE A 627 -6.55 -2.65 -5.90
N THR A 628 -5.40 -3.30 -5.99
CA THR A 628 -4.60 -3.49 -7.21
C THR A 628 -4.35 -4.97 -7.42
N ALA A 629 -3.69 -5.37 -8.51
CA ALA A 629 -3.21 -6.74 -8.72
C ALA A 629 -2.35 -7.28 -7.54
N LYS A 630 -1.80 -6.40 -6.69
CA LYS A 630 -1.01 -6.81 -5.51
C LYS A 630 -1.82 -7.59 -4.45
N VAL A 631 -3.15 -7.48 -4.42
CA VAL A 631 -3.95 -8.30 -3.49
C VAL A 631 -3.87 -9.79 -3.85
N ASP A 632 -3.77 -10.11 -5.15
CA ASP A 632 -3.56 -11.49 -5.60
C ASP A 632 -2.12 -11.95 -5.31
N VAL A 633 -1.15 -11.04 -5.38
CA VAL A 633 0.26 -11.32 -5.03
C VAL A 633 0.39 -11.67 -3.55
N TYR A 634 -0.28 -10.93 -2.67
CA TYR A 634 -0.36 -11.26 -1.25
C TYR A 634 -1.01 -12.64 -1.03
N SER A 635 -2.18 -12.87 -1.63
CA SER A 635 -2.88 -14.16 -1.57
C SER A 635 -2.01 -15.31 -2.06
N PHE A 636 -1.25 -15.10 -3.14
CA PHE A 636 -0.29 -16.06 -3.67
C PHE A 636 0.89 -16.28 -2.72
N GLY A 637 1.36 -15.25 -2.03
CA GLY A 637 2.36 -15.38 -0.96
C GLY A 637 1.90 -16.32 0.17
N VAL A 638 0.63 -16.21 0.58
CA VAL A 638 0.04 -17.17 1.55
C VAL A 638 0.02 -18.58 0.96
N VAL A 639 -0.43 -18.75 -0.29
CA VAL A 639 -0.43 -20.06 -0.97
C VAL A 639 0.98 -20.65 -1.08
N LEU A 640 2.00 -19.83 -1.34
CA LEU A 640 3.39 -20.27 -1.38
C LEU A 640 3.84 -20.82 -0.04
N LEU A 641 3.49 -20.16 1.07
CA LEU A 641 3.79 -20.69 2.40
C LEU A 641 3.09 -22.03 2.65
N GLU A 642 1.85 -22.19 2.22
CA GLU A 642 1.13 -23.46 2.34
C GLU A 642 1.74 -24.56 1.45
N ILE A 643 2.22 -24.22 0.24
CA ILE A 643 2.94 -25.14 -0.64
C ILE A 643 4.25 -25.59 0.02
N ILE A 644 5.01 -24.65 0.58
CA ILE A 644 6.31 -24.94 1.22
C ILE A 644 6.10 -25.81 2.47
N CYS A 645 5.18 -25.40 3.35
CA CYS A 645 4.99 -26.04 4.65
C CYS A 645 4.09 -27.29 4.60
N CYS A 646 3.34 -27.48 3.50
CA CYS A 646 2.21 -28.42 3.41
C CYS A 646 1.26 -28.29 4.61
N ARG A 647 1.03 -27.06 5.07
CA ARG A 647 0.23 -26.71 6.25
C ARG A 647 -0.81 -25.67 5.87
N ARG A 648 -2.01 -25.76 6.47
CA ARG A 648 -3.08 -24.78 6.23
C ARG A 648 -2.73 -23.42 6.82
N SER A 649 -3.14 -22.35 6.15
CA SER A 649 -2.92 -20.96 6.57
C SER A 649 -3.56 -20.64 7.92
N VAL A 650 -4.73 -21.23 8.18
CA VAL A 650 -5.44 -21.16 9.47
C VAL A 650 -5.69 -22.58 9.96
N ASP A 651 -5.10 -22.93 11.11
CA ASP A 651 -5.14 -24.27 11.69
C ASP A 651 -5.57 -24.19 13.15
N VAL A 652 -6.87 -24.39 13.39
CA VAL A 652 -7.53 -24.24 14.70
C VAL A 652 -7.38 -25.51 15.56
N ASP A 653 -7.04 -26.65 14.95
CA ASP A 653 -6.96 -27.95 15.63
C ASP A 653 -5.59 -28.21 16.29
N ASN A 654 -4.59 -27.37 16.04
CA ASN A 654 -3.29 -27.46 16.69
C ASN A 654 -3.33 -26.80 18.07
N SER A 655 -3.28 -27.63 19.11
CA SER A 655 -3.33 -27.31 20.57
C SER A 655 -2.25 -26.34 21.13
N ARG A 656 -1.55 -25.59 20.28
CA ARG A 656 -0.61 -24.53 20.68
C ARG A 656 -1.02 -23.22 20.01
N GLU A 657 -1.69 -22.36 20.79
CA GLU A 657 -2.24 -21.07 20.36
C GLU A 657 -1.21 -20.17 19.63
N GLU A 658 0.08 -20.30 19.95
CA GLU A 658 1.19 -19.56 19.32
C GLU A 658 1.48 -19.89 17.84
N ARG A 659 0.81 -20.88 17.23
CA ARG A 659 1.08 -21.27 15.83
C ARG A 659 -0.16 -21.30 14.92
N ALA A 660 -1.30 -20.76 15.36
CA ALA A 660 -2.59 -20.93 14.67
C ALA A 660 -2.64 -20.31 13.26
N ILE A 661 -1.86 -19.25 13.02
CA ILE A 661 -1.77 -18.54 11.74
C ILE A 661 -0.40 -18.79 11.11
N LEU A 662 -0.39 -19.36 9.90
CA LEU A 662 0.84 -19.79 9.22
C LEU A 662 1.76 -18.61 8.91
N THR A 663 1.21 -17.48 8.43
CA THR A 663 1.98 -16.29 8.07
C THR A 663 2.74 -15.72 9.25
N ASP A 664 2.06 -15.62 10.40
CA ASP A 664 2.63 -15.04 11.62
C ASP A 664 3.70 -15.97 12.19
N TRP A 665 3.43 -17.27 12.21
CA TRP A 665 4.41 -18.26 12.65
C TRP A 665 5.68 -18.28 11.79
N VAL A 666 5.55 -18.25 10.46
CA VAL A 666 6.73 -18.20 9.56
C VAL A 666 7.49 -16.89 9.74
N TYR A 667 6.78 -15.77 9.93
CA TYR A 667 7.40 -14.47 10.19
C TYR A 667 8.17 -14.45 11.51
N ASP A 668 7.63 -15.05 12.57
CA ASP A 668 8.30 -15.20 13.86
C ASP A 668 9.54 -16.10 13.76
N CYS A 669 9.44 -17.20 13.01
CA CYS A 669 10.61 -18.05 12.70
C CYS A 669 11.68 -17.28 11.92
N TYR A 670 11.30 -16.44 10.96
CA TYR A 670 12.22 -15.57 10.23
C TYR A 670 12.90 -14.55 11.17
N ARG A 671 12.12 -13.86 12.02
CA ARG A 671 12.61 -12.90 13.01
C ARG A 671 13.53 -13.52 14.06
N GLY A 672 13.26 -14.78 14.44
CA GLY A 672 14.03 -15.54 15.42
C GLY A 672 15.20 -16.33 14.84
N GLY A 673 15.45 -16.27 13.53
CA GLY A 673 16.53 -17.03 12.87
C GLY A 673 16.30 -18.56 12.86
N MET A 674 15.05 -19.00 13.00
CA MET A 674 14.64 -20.41 13.09
C MET A 674 13.93 -20.89 11.81
N LEU A 675 14.36 -20.42 10.64
CA LEU A 675 13.80 -20.88 9.34
C LEU A 675 13.95 -22.38 9.14
N ASP A 676 15.00 -22.98 9.70
CA ASP A 676 15.18 -24.44 9.68
C ASP A 676 13.99 -25.15 10.33
N ALA A 677 13.35 -24.58 11.36
CA ALA A 677 12.15 -25.17 11.97
C ALA A 677 10.93 -25.17 11.03
N VAL A 678 10.92 -24.31 10.01
CA VAL A 678 9.91 -24.28 8.94
C VAL A 678 10.18 -25.39 7.90
N LEU A 679 11.45 -25.66 7.62
CA LEU A 679 11.91 -26.66 6.63
C LEU A 679 12.05 -28.08 7.19
N VAL A 680 12.33 -28.24 8.49
CA VAL A 680 12.48 -29.54 9.21
C VAL A 680 11.19 -30.37 9.22
N LEU A 681 10.08 -29.83 8.75
CA LEU A 681 8.87 -30.60 8.47
C LEU A 681 8.95 -31.42 7.17
N ASP A 682 10.07 -31.36 6.45
CA ASP A 682 10.25 -31.96 5.14
C ASP A 682 11.65 -32.59 5.00
N ASN A 683 11.72 -33.92 5.04
CA ASN A 683 12.98 -34.68 5.04
C ASN A 683 13.77 -34.60 3.70
N GLU A 684 13.26 -33.87 2.70
CA GLU A 684 13.87 -33.72 1.37
C GLU A 684 14.66 -32.41 1.20
N VAL A 685 14.57 -31.47 2.14
CA VAL A 685 15.32 -30.21 2.08
C VAL A 685 16.63 -30.38 2.87
N GLN A 686 17.72 -30.75 2.17
CA GLN A 686 19.06 -30.65 2.76
C GLN A 686 19.51 -29.18 2.80
N PRO A 687 20.19 -28.76 3.88
CA PRO A 687 20.59 -27.38 4.11
C PRO A 687 21.57 -26.83 3.08
#